data_AF-A0A7J5EB41-F1
#
_entry.id   AF-A0A7J5EB41-F1
#
_cell.length_a   1.000
_cell.length_b   1.000
_cell.length_c   1.000
_cell.angle_alpha   90.00
_cell.angle_beta   90.00
_cell.angle_gamma   90.00
#
_symmetry.space_group_name_H-M   'P 1'
#
loop_
_entity.id
_entity.type
_entity.pdbx_description
1 polymer ?
#
loop_
_entity_poly.entity_id
_entity_poly.type
_entity_poly.pdbx_seq_one_letter_code
_entity_poly.pdbx_strand_id
1 'polypeptide(L)'
;PQNTWWGKREINITLNKEFISERYSNKNAELKNRLYSKQQNSERGKQLTFQKSSFNNISATTAITGAERNILIELYNSTDGDNWNDNTGWKTPPLDTDGFAMPGTENTWFGITIVADKVVEIDLNNNSLSGNIPEELGDLQFLTYLDLSYNNFPGSIPAGIADPGDLPSLEILYLISCGLSGSIPDEIGNLTNLIELDLSDNGLGGSIPSSFGNLNLLESLFLPFNNLSGSIPSELGDMSSLKELVLYNNNLSGTLPPAMFEPGDLPNLIGLDISVNNLTGSLPAEISNLTILEYLYLSQNQLTGNIPGELGDLNQLLELDLYSNELSGTIPLGMMDPGDLPIIYFMDLSLNGISGTIPAEIENLSSLGELYLSGNKLTGAIPDEFMNLVHLIATDLSWNALYTNNAVLKAFIDAVTCVCGWEDTQTIAPENIAAYEANQYSIITWTPIDYTVDDGGYDIYLSSFSGGPYNYLGSVNDKNSSEYSLAALGQDFSYYFVVRARTDPHANNNNIIHSENSSEILITNNNAIYPPEIVRNTGATINEGDTFVFSDLVLRSDDADSDVFQLLYTVVRKPENGLLLVNNFEASTFTQNDIANGKVSYKHDGGNSQTDYFTFYVSDTDGLQTEGRNFIFTINNINDPPVVDSFPKIIMNEDEPYSLNVADWYEYISDPDDDYNSLIFSISNNDNYVSVEKNSDSTFTIIPKANYYGASSLTVVIKDKSDSVSTNVEIEIMTVNDLPVIKNLIPVFAFSNGKTAILNLSSIATDAETPDSLLIYTFYFEPDSLLINYDSKTGKLSLNAKGNFTGDVDLIVRIEDENGGQTEGKVAIKVLPSQLTDINENKLPEDFALYQNYPNPFNPSTLISYSI
;
A
#
# COMPACT_ATOMS: atom_id res chain seq x y z
N PRO A 1 -13.53 -3.53 72.55
CA PRO A 1 -14.61 -4.37 73.10
C PRO A 1 -15.60 -4.76 72.00
N GLN A 2 -16.01 -6.04 71.94
CA GLN A 2 -17.08 -6.63 71.10
C GLN A 2 -17.24 -6.20 69.62
N ASN A 3 -16.81 -7.13 68.74
CA ASN A 3 -17.65 -7.89 67.79
C ASN A 3 -18.51 -7.25 66.66
N THR A 4 -18.40 -7.92 65.50
CA THR A 4 -19.44 -8.30 64.51
C THR A 4 -20.06 -7.26 63.56
N TRP A 5 -19.43 -7.18 62.37
CA TRP A 5 -19.93 -7.72 61.09
C TRP A 5 -21.07 -7.05 60.29
N TRP A 6 -20.68 -6.66 59.07
CA TRP A 6 -21.37 -6.77 57.75
C TRP A 6 -22.61 -5.94 57.42
N GLY A 7 -22.45 -5.13 56.36
CA GLY A 7 -23.50 -4.70 55.44
C GLY A 7 -22.84 -4.28 54.12
N LYS A 8 -22.86 -5.14 53.09
CA LYS A 8 -22.28 -4.81 51.77
C LYS A 8 -23.02 -3.61 51.15
N ARG A 9 -22.24 -2.64 50.67
CA ARG A 9 -22.56 -1.81 49.50
C ARG A 9 -21.28 -1.66 48.69
N GLU A 10 -21.19 -2.34 47.56
CA GLU A 10 -20.26 -1.91 46.52
C GLU A 10 -20.68 -0.50 46.06
N ILE A 11 -19.74 0.44 46.09
CA ILE A 11 -19.86 1.72 45.40
C ILE A 11 -18.91 1.61 44.21
N ASN A 12 -19.45 1.42 43.02
CA ASN A 12 -18.65 1.48 41.80
C ASN A 12 -18.17 2.92 41.64
N ILE A 13 -16.87 3.13 41.83
CA ILE A 13 -16.18 4.36 41.43
C ILE A 13 -15.62 4.08 40.05
N THR A 14 -16.29 4.59 39.02
CA THR A 14 -15.75 4.58 37.65
C THR A 14 -14.51 5.47 37.63
N LEU A 15 -13.35 4.87 37.41
CA LEU A 15 -12.12 5.59 37.10
C LEU A 15 -12.07 5.75 35.57
N ASN A 16 -12.16 6.99 35.08
CA ASN A 16 -12.00 7.26 33.66
C ASN A 16 -10.58 6.84 33.21
N LYS A 17 -10.50 6.13 32.08
CA LYS A 17 -9.24 5.64 31.49
C LYS A 17 -8.49 6.69 30.67
N GLU A 18 -9.12 7.83 30.39
CA GLU A 18 -8.69 8.84 29.40
C GLU A 18 -7.32 9.48 29.67
N PHE A 19 -6.85 9.49 30.92
CA PHE A 19 -5.63 10.22 31.33
C PHE A 19 -4.33 9.39 31.29
N ILE A 20 -4.26 8.37 30.43
CA ILE A 20 -3.11 7.44 30.36
C ILE A 20 -2.34 7.61 29.04
N SER A 21 -2.90 7.25 27.87
CA SER A 21 -2.18 7.26 26.57
C SER A 21 -1.47 8.58 26.27
N GLU A 22 -2.21 9.69 26.40
CA GLU A 22 -1.78 11.08 26.21
C GLU A 22 -0.53 11.48 27.05
N ARG A 23 -0.17 10.69 28.07
CA ARG A 23 0.96 10.94 28.97
C ARG A 23 2.14 9.98 28.84
N TYR A 24 1.99 8.85 28.14
CA TYR A 24 3.06 7.87 27.94
C TYR A 24 3.84 8.09 26.63
N SER A 25 3.17 8.48 25.53
CA SER A 25 3.86 8.91 24.31
C SER A 25 4.59 10.24 24.53
N ASN A 26 3.82 11.33 24.72
CA ASN A 26 4.33 12.70 24.88
C ASN A 26 5.54 12.80 25.81
N LYS A 27 5.51 12.14 26.98
CA LYS A 27 6.58 12.25 27.96
C LYS A 27 7.80 11.38 27.67
N ASN A 28 7.66 10.30 26.90
CA ASN A 28 8.80 9.51 26.44
C ASN A 28 9.49 10.15 25.24
N ALA A 29 8.75 10.77 24.31
CA ALA A 29 9.34 11.59 23.24
C ALA A 29 10.02 12.85 23.82
N GLU A 30 9.32 13.60 24.69
CA GLU A 30 9.87 14.78 25.38
C GLU A 30 11.11 14.44 26.23
N LEU A 31 11.26 13.20 26.71
CA LEU A 31 12.46 12.73 27.42
C LEU A 31 13.53 12.12 26.49
N LYS A 32 13.20 11.32 25.47
CA LYS A 32 14.16 10.85 24.44
C LYS A 32 14.83 12.06 23.80
N ASN A 33 14.06 13.01 23.27
CA ASN A 33 14.59 14.14 22.49
C ASN A 33 15.33 15.16 23.37
N ARG A 34 14.89 15.40 24.62
CA ARG A 34 15.67 16.19 25.61
C ARG A 34 16.89 15.44 26.18
N LEU A 35 17.01 14.13 26.00
CA LEU A 35 18.22 13.37 26.32
C LEU A 35 19.17 13.29 25.14
N TYR A 36 18.67 13.22 23.89
CA TYR A 36 19.46 13.20 22.66
C TYR A 36 20.16 14.53 22.41
N SER A 37 19.42 15.66 22.43
CA SER A 37 20.00 17.00 22.32
C SER A 37 20.99 17.30 23.45
N LYS A 38 20.67 16.89 24.69
CA LYS A 38 21.60 16.97 25.82
C LYS A 38 22.74 15.95 25.77
N GLN A 39 22.74 15.00 24.84
CA GLN A 39 23.86 14.10 24.57
C GLN A 39 24.76 14.66 23.48
N GLN A 40 24.23 15.03 22.32
CA GLN A 40 25.02 15.62 21.24
C GLN A 40 25.64 16.95 21.68
N ASN A 41 24.90 17.90 22.25
CA ASN A 41 25.50 19.17 22.69
C ASN A 41 26.49 18.96 23.86
N SER A 42 26.30 17.91 24.67
CA SER A 42 27.26 17.45 25.69
C SER A 42 28.54 16.90 25.10
N GLU A 43 28.46 16.02 24.09
CA GLU A 43 29.62 15.29 23.56
C GLU A 43 30.33 16.05 22.44
N ARG A 44 29.60 16.80 21.60
CA ARG A 44 30.14 17.75 20.61
C ARG A 44 30.81 18.94 21.29
N GLY A 45 30.19 19.51 22.32
CA GLY A 45 30.83 20.51 23.20
C GLY A 45 32.11 19.97 23.88
N LYS A 46 32.13 18.68 24.27
CA LYS A 46 33.36 18.01 24.75
C LYS A 46 34.37 17.74 23.63
N GLN A 47 33.96 17.41 22.41
CA GLN A 47 34.86 17.18 21.27
C GLN A 47 35.50 18.48 20.78
N LEU A 48 34.77 19.59 20.76
CA LEU A 48 35.32 20.95 20.57
C LEU A 48 36.26 21.32 21.73
N THR A 49 35.91 20.96 22.98
CA THR A 49 36.85 21.06 24.12
C THR A 49 38.11 20.20 23.93
N PHE A 50 38.07 19.14 23.11
CA PHE A 50 39.24 18.33 22.73
C PHE A 50 40.03 18.91 21.53
N GLN A 51 39.51 19.90 20.81
CA GLN A 51 40.30 20.81 19.95
C GLN A 51 40.87 22.01 20.72
N LYS A 52 41.01 21.92 22.06
CA LYS A 52 41.89 22.81 22.85
C LYS A 52 43.36 22.59 22.47
N SER A 53 43.72 23.17 21.32
CA SER A 53 45.08 23.32 20.84
C SER A 53 45.94 23.94 21.94
N SER A 54 47.04 23.27 22.27
CA SER A 54 47.73 23.51 23.54
C SER A 54 48.65 24.74 23.47
N PHE A 55 48.05 25.93 23.55
CA PHE A 55 48.71 27.23 23.70
C PHE A 55 49.42 27.36 25.06
N ASN A 56 50.48 26.57 25.21
CA ASN A 56 51.36 26.57 26.37
C ASN A 56 52.15 27.86 26.47
N ASN A 57 51.77 28.71 27.43
CA ASN A 57 52.63 29.66 28.12
C ASN A 57 53.54 30.55 27.25
N ILE A 58 53.01 31.71 26.83
CA ILE A 58 53.85 32.89 26.57
C ILE A 58 53.54 33.93 27.65
N SER A 59 54.48 34.13 28.58
CA SER A 59 54.32 35.07 29.70
C SER A 59 54.53 36.52 29.25
N ALA A 60 53.45 37.18 28.84
CA ALA A 60 53.33 38.64 28.84
C ALA A 60 51.89 39.01 29.26
N THR A 61 51.73 39.56 30.46
CA THR A 61 50.43 40.10 30.92
C THR A 61 50.28 41.52 30.41
N THR A 62 49.91 41.64 29.14
CA THR A 62 49.41 42.88 28.55
C THR A 62 47.89 42.95 28.75
N ALA A 63 47.37 44.15 28.99
CA ALA A 63 45.94 44.35 29.18
C ALA A 63 45.22 44.38 27.82
N ILE A 64 43.97 43.93 27.79
CA ILE A 64 43.04 44.21 26.68
C ILE A 64 42.88 45.72 26.47
N THR A 65 42.34 46.15 25.34
CA THR A 65 42.14 47.59 25.12
C THR A 65 41.13 48.16 26.12
N GLY A 66 41.24 49.46 26.42
CA GLY A 66 40.26 50.14 27.27
C GLY A 66 38.84 50.18 26.70
N ALA A 67 38.65 49.88 25.40
CA ALA A 67 37.33 49.69 24.82
C ALA A 67 36.77 48.32 25.23
N GLU A 68 37.52 47.24 24.98
CA GLU A 68 37.16 45.86 25.36
C GLU A 68 36.90 45.74 26.87
N ARG A 69 37.74 46.36 27.72
CA ARG A 69 37.49 46.42 29.17
C ARG A 69 36.20 47.14 29.53
N ASN A 70 35.87 48.26 28.86
CA ASN A 70 34.64 49.00 29.13
C ASN A 70 33.39 48.18 28.73
N ILE A 71 33.44 47.42 27.65
CA ILE A 71 32.35 46.54 27.21
C ILE A 71 32.08 45.45 28.24
N LEU A 72 33.13 44.80 28.75
CA LEU A 72 33.00 43.82 29.85
C LEU A 72 32.40 44.48 31.11
N ILE A 73 32.85 45.69 31.45
CA ILE A 73 32.31 46.45 32.59
C ILE A 73 30.83 46.80 32.39
N GLU A 74 30.40 47.14 31.17
CA GLU A 74 28.99 47.42 30.89
C GLU A 74 28.14 46.15 30.90
N LEU A 75 28.63 45.01 30.39
CA LEU A 75 27.99 43.70 30.58
C LEU A 75 27.77 43.38 32.06
N TYR A 76 28.78 43.64 32.91
CA TYR A 76 28.64 43.46 34.35
C TYR A 76 27.58 44.39 34.96
N ASN A 77 27.57 45.67 34.59
CA ASN A 77 26.65 46.66 35.15
C ASN A 77 25.19 46.48 34.66
N SER A 78 25.00 46.15 33.39
CA SER A 78 23.69 46.01 32.73
C SER A 78 22.95 44.71 33.09
N THR A 79 23.67 43.71 33.60
CA THR A 79 23.13 42.37 33.94
C THR A 79 23.22 42.02 35.44
N ASP A 80 23.33 43.03 36.30
CA ASP A 80 23.35 42.94 37.78
C ASP A 80 24.51 42.11 38.38
N GLY A 81 25.73 42.40 37.92
CA GLY A 81 26.96 41.68 38.27
C GLY A 81 27.33 41.55 39.75
N ASP A 82 26.80 42.42 40.62
CA ASP A 82 26.99 42.27 42.07
C ASP A 82 26.16 41.11 42.66
N ASN A 83 25.18 40.58 41.92
CA ASN A 83 24.28 39.48 42.32
C ASN A 83 24.41 38.19 41.48
N TRP A 84 25.36 38.10 40.54
CA TRP A 84 25.69 36.85 39.82
C TRP A 84 26.09 35.71 40.79
N ASN A 85 25.96 34.46 40.36
CA ASN A 85 26.34 33.27 41.15
C ASN A 85 27.86 33.20 41.38
N ASP A 86 28.65 33.53 40.35
CA ASP A 86 30.10 33.71 40.39
C ASP A 86 30.49 34.99 39.63
N ASN A 87 31.12 35.91 40.36
CA ASN A 87 31.73 37.13 39.84
C ASN A 87 33.21 37.26 40.26
N THR A 88 33.88 36.12 40.44
CA THR A 88 35.30 36.02 40.80
C THR A 88 36.18 36.79 39.79
N GLY A 89 37.26 37.41 40.28
CA GLY A 89 38.14 38.23 39.45
C GLY A 89 37.61 39.66 39.30
N TRP A 90 36.43 39.84 38.70
CA TRP A 90 35.83 41.13 38.30
C TRP A 90 36.05 42.30 39.27
N LYS A 91 35.70 42.15 40.55
CA LYS A 91 35.89 43.16 41.61
C LYS A 91 36.90 42.75 42.69
N THR A 92 37.96 42.03 42.30
CA THR A 92 39.03 41.59 43.20
C THR A 92 40.02 42.73 43.50
N PRO A 93 40.24 43.13 44.77
CA PRO A 93 41.19 44.20 45.10
C PRO A 93 42.66 43.83 44.80
N PRO A 94 43.53 44.79 44.42
CA PRO A 94 43.27 46.22 44.29
C PRO A 94 42.35 46.57 43.10
N LEU A 95 41.52 47.59 43.30
CA LEU A 95 40.60 48.11 42.29
C LEU A 95 41.20 49.35 41.63
N ASP A 96 40.89 49.54 40.35
CA ASP A 96 41.17 50.79 39.62
C ASP A 96 40.04 51.81 39.86
N THR A 97 40.15 52.97 39.21
CA THR A 97 39.23 54.11 39.29
C THR A 97 37.84 53.87 38.72
N ASP A 98 37.64 52.78 37.97
CA ASP A 98 36.34 52.27 37.52
C ASP A 98 35.60 51.44 38.59
N GLY A 99 36.31 50.99 39.64
CA GLY A 99 35.75 50.12 40.70
C GLY A 99 35.93 48.62 40.45
N PHE A 100 36.61 48.22 39.38
CA PHE A 100 36.90 46.83 39.01
C PHE A 100 38.38 46.50 39.26
N ALA A 101 38.75 45.21 39.21
CA ALA A 101 40.13 44.77 39.40
C ALA A 101 41.08 45.40 38.37
N MET A 102 42.31 45.73 38.77
CA MET A 102 43.29 46.49 37.95
C MET A 102 43.41 46.00 36.48
N PRO A 103 43.63 46.89 35.50
CA PRO A 103 43.94 46.52 34.13
C PRO A 103 45.11 45.52 34.01
N GLY A 104 44.93 44.50 33.17
CA GLY A 104 45.82 43.34 33.07
C GLY A 104 45.44 42.17 33.99
N THR A 105 44.25 42.19 34.59
CA THR A 105 43.68 41.07 35.38
C THR A 105 42.48 40.41 34.72
N GLU A 106 42.03 40.89 33.56
CA GLU A 106 40.78 40.49 32.91
C GLU A 106 40.76 39.00 32.54
N ASN A 107 41.92 38.40 32.22
CA ASN A 107 42.08 36.94 32.01
C ASN A 107 42.06 36.12 33.33
N THR A 108 41.49 36.70 34.39
CA THR A 108 41.15 36.03 35.66
C THR A 108 39.73 36.36 36.12
N TRP A 109 38.97 37.12 35.32
CA TRP A 109 37.56 37.39 35.54
C TRP A 109 36.75 36.16 35.14
N PHE A 110 35.80 35.75 35.99
CA PHE A 110 34.97 34.58 35.73
C PHE A 110 34.27 34.73 34.39
N GLY A 111 34.37 33.68 33.56
CA GLY A 111 33.79 33.63 32.22
C GLY A 111 34.60 34.28 31.09
N ILE A 112 35.75 34.93 31.37
CA ILE A 112 36.49 35.70 30.34
C ILE A 112 37.81 35.01 29.95
N THR A 113 37.92 34.61 28.68
CA THR A 113 39.18 34.12 28.08
C THR A 113 39.76 35.17 27.13
N ILE A 114 41.07 35.43 27.30
CA ILE A 114 41.85 36.36 26.49
C ILE A 114 43.04 35.66 25.83
N VAL A 115 43.16 35.84 24.52
CA VAL A 115 44.27 35.33 23.70
C VAL A 115 44.91 36.51 22.96
N ALA A 116 46.24 36.63 23.03
CA ALA A 116 47.01 37.69 22.36
C ALA A 116 46.45 39.12 22.57
N ASP A 117 46.15 39.45 23.82
CA ASP A 117 45.58 40.73 24.27
C ASP A 117 44.15 41.02 23.74
N LYS A 118 43.42 39.99 23.31
CA LYS A 118 42.02 40.06 22.82
C LYS A 118 41.08 39.14 23.57
N VAL A 119 39.88 39.63 23.88
CA VAL A 119 38.76 38.81 24.38
C VAL A 119 38.30 37.92 23.22
N VAL A 120 38.24 36.60 23.45
CA VAL A 120 37.88 35.62 22.42
C VAL A 120 36.74 34.69 22.84
N GLU A 121 36.53 34.47 24.14
CA GLU A 121 35.49 33.59 24.68
C GLU A 121 34.86 34.27 25.90
N ILE A 122 33.52 34.34 25.91
CA ILE A 122 32.69 34.72 27.06
C ILE A 122 31.75 33.54 27.36
N ASP A 123 31.97 32.89 28.50
CA ASP A 123 31.07 31.87 29.07
C ASP A 123 30.54 32.37 30.42
N LEU A 124 29.28 32.80 30.44
CA LEU A 124 28.58 33.23 31.66
C LEU A 124 27.28 32.44 31.84
N ASN A 125 27.23 31.19 31.38
CA ASN A 125 26.02 30.38 31.48
C ASN A 125 25.63 30.08 32.94
N ASN A 126 24.32 29.93 33.19
CA ASN A 126 23.74 29.52 34.47
C ASN A 126 24.23 30.37 35.68
N ASN A 127 24.51 31.65 35.44
CA ASN A 127 25.20 32.54 36.38
C ASN A 127 24.27 33.61 37.03
N SER A 128 22.96 33.49 36.83
CA SER A 128 21.94 34.42 37.34
C SER A 128 22.07 35.87 36.81
N LEU A 129 22.65 36.07 35.62
CA LEU A 129 22.64 37.38 34.94
C LEU A 129 21.18 37.83 34.76
N SER A 130 20.88 39.09 35.09
CA SER A 130 19.53 39.62 34.89
C SER A 130 19.50 41.10 34.47
N GLY A 131 18.77 41.39 33.40
CA GLY A 131 18.74 42.72 32.78
C GLY A 131 18.51 42.63 31.28
N ASN A 132 19.25 43.42 30.50
CA ASN A 132 19.32 43.29 29.05
C ASN A 132 20.74 42.85 28.66
N ILE A 133 20.88 42.11 27.56
CA ILE A 133 22.18 41.97 26.90
C ILE A 133 22.53 43.36 26.33
N PRO A 134 23.70 43.95 26.63
CA PRO A 134 24.09 45.26 26.11
C PRO A 134 24.32 45.21 24.60
N GLU A 135 24.08 46.33 23.92
CA GLU A 135 24.32 46.46 22.48
C GLU A 135 25.83 46.51 22.19
N GLU A 136 26.59 47.13 23.11
CA GLU A 136 28.04 47.26 23.10
C GLU A 136 28.80 45.93 23.22
N LEU A 137 28.14 44.82 23.55
CA LEU A 137 28.76 43.49 23.43
C LEU A 137 29.14 43.18 21.96
N GLY A 138 28.48 43.83 21.01
CA GLY A 138 28.81 43.79 19.60
C GLY A 138 30.25 44.21 19.31
N ASP A 139 30.78 45.26 19.96
CA ASP A 139 32.11 45.83 19.66
C ASP A 139 33.31 44.87 19.91
N LEU A 140 33.08 43.65 20.42
CA LEU A 140 34.11 42.63 20.66
C LEU A 140 34.52 41.89 19.38
N GLN A 141 35.14 42.61 18.45
CA GLN A 141 35.56 42.18 17.11
C GLN A 141 36.34 40.83 17.00
N PHE A 142 36.86 40.30 18.11
CA PHE A 142 37.68 39.07 18.18
C PHE A 142 36.99 37.93 18.95
N LEU A 143 35.76 38.13 19.42
CA LEU A 143 34.96 37.13 20.11
C LEU A 143 34.57 36.01 19.14
N THR A 144 34.98 34.77 19.44
CA THR A 144 34.60 33.56 18.69
C THR A 144 33.53 32.75 19.41
N TYR A 145 33.42 32.85 20.74
CA TYR A 145 32.46 32.11 21.55
C TYR A 145 31.69 33.03 22.51
N LEU A 146 30.36 32.99 22.47
CA LEU A 146 29.47 33.68 23.40
C LEU A 146 28.38 32.73 23.91
N ASP A 147 28.47 32.32 25.18
CA ASP A 147 27.42 31.59 25.88
C ASP A 147 26.89 32.42 27.07
N LEU A 148 25.62 32.81 26.99
CA LEU A 148 24.89 33.49 28.05
C LEU A 148 23.67 32.66 28.53
N SER A 149 23.62 31.36 28.22
CA SER A 149 22.48 30.48 28.44
C SER A 149 22.07 30.34 29.92
N TYR A 150 20.81 29.97 30.18
CA TYR A 150 20.24 29.73 31.51
C TYR A 150 20.34 30.95 32.45
N ASN A 151 20.18 32.15 31.88
CA ASN A 151 20.11 33.44 32.58
C ASN A 151 18.74 34.11 32.32
N ASN A 152 18.54 35.37 32.73
CA ASN A 152 17.25 36.05 32.62
C ASN A 152 17.35 37.41 31.93
N PHE A 153 17.21 37.42 30.61
CA PHE A 153 17.22 38.61 29.75
C PHE A 153 15.81 38.89 29.17
N PRO A 154 14.88 39.48 29.96
CA PRO A 154 13.53 39.82 29.51
C PRO A 154 13.51 41.03 28.54
N GLY A 155 14.07 40.83 27.36
CA GLY A 155 14.19 41.79 26.26
C GLY A 155 14.21 41.08 24.91
N SER A 156 14.79 41.72 23.89
CA SER A 156 15.11 41.09 22.61
C SER A 156 16.61 40.87 22.45
N ILE A 157 17.00 40.03 21.49
CA ILE A 157 18.39 39.99 21.01
C ILE A 157 18.74 41.39 20.47
N PRO A 158 19.82 42.06 20.94
CA PRO A 158 20.21 43.37 20.44
C PRO A 158 20.90 43.25 19.08
N ALA A 159 20.77 44.27 18.23
CA ALA A 159 21.33 44.25 16.88
C ALA A 159 22.87 44.16 16.86
N GLY A 160 23.56 44.76 17.84
CA GLY A 160 25.03 44.72 17.93
C GLY A 160 25.62 43.31 18.08
N ILE A 161 24.92 42.36 18.73
CA ILE A 161 25.39 40.95 18.77
C ILE A 161 24.94 40.12 17.55
N ALA A 162 24.27 40.77 16.60
CA ALA A 162 23.78 40.18 15.36
C ALA A 162 24.49 40.72 14.10
N ASP A 163 25.14 41.89 14.14
CA ASP A 163 25.79 42.50 12.97
C ASP A 163 27.26 42.04 12.84
N PRO A 164 27.70 41.51 11.67
CA PRO A 164 29.11 41.17 11.41
C PRO A 164 30.03 42.39 11.27
N GLY A 165 29.49 43.61 11.17
CA GLY A 165 30.26 44.84 11.36
C GLY A 165 30.85 44.93 12.77
N ASP A 166 30.17 44.30 13.74
CA ASP A 166 30.45 44.36 15.16
C ASP A 166 31.11 43.05 15.64
N LEU A 167 30.51 41.88 15.35
CA LEU A 167 31.03 40.54 15.68
C LEU A 167 31.50 39.70 14.45
N PRO A 168 32.49 40.16 13.64
CA PRO A 168 32.97 39.45 12.46
C PRO A 168 33.66 38.10 12.74
N SER A 169 34.03 37.81 14.00
CA SER A 169 34.79 36.61 14.37
C SER A 169 33.95 35.51 15.03
N LEU A 170 32.63 35.69 15.19
CA LEU A 170 31.82 34.80 16.01
C LEU A 170 31.61 33.44 15.34
N GLU A 171 31.98 32.37 16.05
CA GLU A 171 31.85 30.96 15.63
C GLU A 171 30.72 30.24 16.39
N ILE A 172 30.47 30.59 17.65
CA ILE A 172 29.44 29.95 18.49
C ILE A 172 28.64 31.01 19.27
N LEU A 173 27.30 30.93 19.17
CA LEU A 173 26.36 31.79 19.90
C LEU A 173 25.28 30.95 20.58
N TYR A 174 25.29 30.92 21.92
CA TYR A 174 24.29 30.23 22.73
C TYR A 174 23.52 31.20 23.64
N LEU A 175 22.21 31.23 23.48
CA LEU A 175 21.26 32.04 24.25
C LEU A 175 20.09 31.18 24.77
N ILE A 176 20.38 29.93 25.17
CA ILE A 176 19.38 28.92 25.54
C ILE A 176 18.70 29.30 26.85
N SER A 177 17.36 29.17 26.95
CA SER A 177 16.64 29.34 28.23
C SER A 177 16.90 30.71 28.88
N CYS A 178 16.97 31.76 28.05
CA CYS A 178 17.32 33.12 28.46
C CYS A 178 16.11 34.03 28.77
N GLY A 179 14.89 33.60 28.44
CA GLY A 179 13.69 34.42 28.58
C GLY A 179 13.56 35.56 27.55
N LEU A 180 14.28 35.44 26.42
CA LEU A 180 14.26 36.41 25.32
C LEU A 180 12.91 36.47 24.61
N SER A 181 12.65 37.55 23.88
CA SER A 181 11.38 37.85 23.22
C SER A 181 11.55 38.77 22.01
N GLY A 182 10.46 39.04 21.28
CA GLY A 182 10.54 39.78 20.01
C GLY A 182 11.00 38.89 18.86
N SER A 183 11.42 39.48 17.74
CA SER A 183 11.93 38.72 16.59
C SER A 183 13.41 38.39 16.71
N ILE A 184 13.82 37.29 16.06
CA ILE A 184 15.22 37.08 15.68
C ILE A 184 15.61 38.23 14.72
N PRO A 185 16.76 38.92 14.94
CA PRO A 185 17.26 39.93 14.00
C PRO A 185 17.67 39.31 12.66
N ASP A 186 17.31 39.96 11.53
CA ASP A 186 17.73 39.53 10.19
C ASP A 186 19.27 39.61 10.04
N GLU A 187 19.90 40.48 10.82
CA GLU A 187 21.33 40.74 10.83
C GLU A 187 22.16 39.48 11.14
N ILE A 188 21.67 38.57 12.01
CA ILE A 188 22.36 37.33 12.42
C ILE A 188 22.79 36.50 11.21
N GLY A 189 21.98 36.47 10.14
CA GLY A 189 22.29 35.74 8.91
C GLY A 189 23.59 36.20 8.22
N ASN A 190 24.10 37.38 8.55
CA ASN A 190 25.35 37.90 7.99
C ASN A 190 26.60 37.54 8.82
N LEU A 191 26.45 36.87 9.98
CA LEU A 191 27.55 36.36 10.81
C LEU A 191 28.17 35.09 10.19
N THR A 192 28.72 35.20 8.97
CA THR A 192 29.09 34.05 8.12
C THR A 192 30.22 33.14 8.65
N ASN A 193 30.77 33.42 9.83
CA ASN A 193 31.73 32.56 10.53
C ASN A 193 31.08 31.65 11.59
N LEU A 194 29.77 31.81 11.87
CA LEU A 194 29.04 30.93 12.79
C LEU A 194 29.09 29.47 12.34
N ILE A 195 29.32 28.60 13.31
CA ILE A 195 29.38 27.13 13.23
C ILE A 195 28.21 26.53 14.03
N GLU A 196 27.89 27.05 15.22
CA GLU A 196 26.74 26.60 16.02
C GLU A 196 25.93 27.79 16.56
N LEU A 197 24.61 27.75 16.38
CA LEU A 197 23.65 28.77 16.84
C LEU A 197 22.50 28.11 17.61
N ASP A 198 22.37 28.40 18.90
CA ASP A 198 21.29 27.88 19.75
C ASP A 198 20.52 28.99 20.47
N LEU A 199 19.24 29.14 20.09
CA LEU A 199 18.28 30.11 20.64
C LEU A 199 17.10 29.40 21.34
N SER A 200 17.25 28.11 21.71
CA SER A 200 16.20 27.26 22.27
C SER A 200 15.57 27.80 23.56
N ASP A 201 14.32 27.40 23.83
CA ASP A 201 13.62 27.62 25.12
C ASP A 201 13.46 29.12 25.47
N ASN A 202 12.97 29.90 24.51
CA ASN A 202 12.76 31.34 24.64
C ASN A 202 11.34 31.75 24.21
N GLY A 203 11.04 33.05 24.30
CA GLY A 203 9.79 33.65 23.83
C GLY A 203 9.92 34.31 22.45
N LEU A 204 10.91 33.96 21.63
CA LEU A 204 11.15 34.58 20.32
C LEU A 204 9.98 34.29 19.37
N GLY A 205 9.65 35.25 18.50
CA GLY A 205 8.55 35.16 17.54
C GLY A 205 8.89 35.84 16.22
N GLY A 206 7.87 36.24 15.45
CA GLY A 206 8.08 36.66 14.05
C GLY A 206 8.40 35.45 13.16
N SER A 207 9.14 35.64 12.08
CA SER A 207 9.58 34.57 11.17
C SER A 207 11.04 34.19 11.39
N ILE A 208 11.43 32.99 10.94
CA ILE A 208 12.84 32.66 10.73
C ILE A 208 13.38 33.61 9.64
N PRO A 209 14.51 34.31 9.84
CA PRO A 209 15.08 35.16 8.80
C PRO A 209 15.55 34.35 7.59
N SER A 210 15.19 34.77 6.38
CA SER A 210 15.74 34.14 5.15
C SER A 210 17.22 34.44 4.94
N SER A 211 17.76 35.45 5.63
CA SER A 211 19.19 35.75 5.66
C SER A 211 20.04 34.61 6.24
N PHE A 212 19.45 33.65 6.98
CA PHE A 212 20.15 32.49 7.52
C PHE A 212 20.78 31.61 6.42
N GLY A 213 20.25 31.63 5.20
CA GLY A 213 20.86 30.95 4.04
C GLY A 213 22.30 31.38 3.73
N ASN A 214 22.72 32.58 4.15
CA ASN A 214 24.09 33.04 3.99
C ASN A 214 25.09 32.35 4.93
N LEU A 215 24.63 31.69 6.01
CA LEU A 215 25.47 31.08 7.07
C LEU A 215 26.12 29.76 6.62
N ASN A 216 26.96 29.84 5.60
CA ASN A 216 27.56 28.71 4.89
C ASN A 216 28.61 27.91 5.69
N LEU A 217 28.91 28.29 6.93
CA LEU A 217 29.76 27.51 7.85
C LEU A 217 28.98 26.90 9.02
N LEU A 218 27.67 27.19 9.14
CA LEU A 218 26.85 26.70 10.24
C LEU A 218 26.61 25.20 10.09
N GLU A 219 26.97 24.42 11.11
CA GLU A 219 26.74 22.99 11.19
C GLU A 219 25.47 22.63 11.97
N SER A 220 25.07 23.43 12.97
CA SER A 220 23.88 23.17 13.80
C SER A 220 23.07 24.45 14.06
N LEU A 221 21.77 24.38 13.79
CA LEU A 221 20.78 25.44 14.05
C LEU A 221 19.67 24.93 14.96
N PHE A 222 19.63 25.43 16.20
CA PHE A 222 18.62 25.09 17.20
C PHE A 222 17.72 26.29 17.52
N LEU A 223 16.45 26.24 17.09
CA LEU A 223 15.39 27.19 17.45
C LEU A 223 14.17 26.60 18.23
N PRO A 224 14.18 25.38 18.81
CA PRO A 224 12.98 24.78 19.38
C PRO A 224 12.48 25.44 20.67
N PHE A 225 11.22 25.16 21.03
CA PHE A 225 10.52 25.79 22.16
C PHE A 225 10.55 27.33 22.06
N ASN A 226 9.97 27.86 20.99
CA ASN A 226 9.80 29.30 20.77
C ASN A 226 8.40 29.60 20.24
N ASN A 227 8.11 30.88 19.93
CA ASN A 227 6.87 31.33 19.30
C ASN A 227 7.06 31.73 17.81
N LEU A 228 8.06 31.19 17.12
CA LEU A 228 8.33 31.50 15.71
C LEU A 228 7.15 31.09 14.82
N SER A 229 6.96 31.80 13.71
CA SER A 229 5.70 31.79 12.95
C SER A 229 5.90 32.11 11.46
N GLY A 230 4.84 31.97 10.65
CA GLY A 230 4.95 32.09 9.20
C GLY A 230 5.65 30.90 8.55
N SER A 231 6.14 31.07 7.32
CA SER A 231 6.77 30.00 6.53
C SER A 231 8.25 29.80 6.84
N ILE A 232 8.69 28.56 6.71
CA ILE A 232 10.11 28.19 6.61
C ILE A 232 10.67 28.82 5.32
N PRO A 233 11.76 29.61 5.37
CA PRO A 233 12.40 30.14 4.17
C PRO A 233 13.00 29.02 3.32
N SER A 234 12.82 29.08 2.00
CA SER A 234 13.52 28.21 1.04
C SER A 234 15.04 28.38 1.11
N GLU A 235 15.49 29.59 1.43
CA GLU A 235 16.88 30.01 1.55
C GLU A 235 17.66 29.24 2.62
N LEU A 236 17.00 28.49 3.52
CA LEU A 236 17.72 27.54 4.39
C LEU A 236 18.36 26.39 3.58
N GLY A 237 17.94 26.15 2.33
CA GLY A 237 18.55 25.21 1.39
C GLY A 237 20.00 25.54 1.05
N ASP A 238 20.33 26.84 1.00
CA ASP A 238 21.67 27.36 0.66
C ASP A 238 22.74 27.05 1.75
N MET A 239 22.35 26.55 2.92
CA MET A 239 23.21 26.35 4.09
C MET A 239 24.14 25.13 3.95
N SER A 240 25.14 25.26 3.07
CA SER A 240 25.93 24.13 2.56
C SER A 240 26.72 23.29 3.61
N SER A 241 26.96 23.81 4.82
CA SER A 241 27.59 23.08 5.93
C SER A 241 26.62 22.44 6.94
N LEU A 242 25.31 22.70 6.85
CA LEU A 242 24.34 22.37 7.88
C LEU A 242 24.13 20.85 8.02
N LYS A 243 24.19 20.37 9.27
CA LYS A 243 24.04 18.95 9.66
C LYS A 243 22.79 18.72 10.52
N GLU A 244 22.44 19.68 11.36
CA GLU A 244 21.26 19.61 12.24
C GLU A 244 20.41 20.88 12.10
N LEU A 245 19.14 20.70 11.71
CA LEU A 245 18.13 21.76 11.65
C LEU A 245 16.97 21.40 12.57
N VAL A 246 16.86 22.10 13.70
CA VAL A 246 15.92 21.79 14.77
C VAL A 246 15.02 22.99 15.05
N LEU A 247 13.74 22.86 14.71
CA LEU A 247 12.73 23.92 14.70
C LEU A 247 11.48 23.55 15.53
N TYR A 248 11.50 22.42 16.24
CA TYR A 248 10.29 21.84 16.84
C TYR A 248 9.64 22.67 17.94
N ASN A 249 8.33 22.49 18.13
CA ASN A 249 7.53 23.22 19.12
C ASN A 249 7.61 24.74 18.91
N ASN A 250 7.04 25.16 17.78
CA ASN A 250 6.90 26.54 17.32
C ASN A 250 5.50 26.72 16.67
N ASN A 251 5.22 27.89 16.10
CA ASN A 251 3.99 28.19 15.36
C ASN A 251 4.24 28.32 13.83
N LEU A 252 5.25 27.64 13.28
CA LEU A 252 5.56 27.67 11.84
C LEU A 252 4.39 27.10 11.03
N SER A 253 4.22 27.56 9.79
CA SER A 253 3.01 27.37 8.98
C SER A 253 3.30 27.53 7.48
N GLY A 254 2.29 27.33 6.63
CA GLY A 254 2.53 27.18 5.19
C GLY A 254 2.95 25.74 4.87
N THR A 255 3.76 25.50 3.85
CA THR A 255 4.23 24.16 3.48
C THR A 255 5.70 23.96 3.83
N LEU A 256 6.17 22.71 3.84
CA LEU A 256 7.59 22.49 3.58
C LEU A 256 7.89 23.00 2.15
N PRO A 257 8.89 23.87 1.94
CA PRO A 257 9.25 24.37 0.62
C PRO A 257 10.02 23.29 -0.17
N PRO A 258 9.57 22.84 -1.35
CA PRO A 258 10.34 21.89 -2.17
C PRO A 258 11.69 22.47 -2.60
N ALA A 259 11.73 23.78 -2.87
CA ALA A 259 12.91 24.57 -3.23
C ALA A 259 13.89 24.84 -2.07
N MET A 260 13.86 24.02 -1.02
CA MET A 260 14.86 23.92 0.06
C MET A 260 15.61 22.58 0.00
N PHE A 261 15.19 21.70 -0.92
CA PHE A 261 15.66 20.33 -1.10
C PHE A 261 15.99 20.06 -2.57
N GLU A 262 16.35 21.07 -3.37
CA GLU A 262 16.73 20.86 -4.77
C GLU A 262 18.09 20.13 -4.84
N PRO A 263 18.43 19.44 -5.95
CA PRO A 263 19.63 18.60 -6.04
C PRO A 263 20.96 19.37 -5.85
N GLY A 264 21.45 19.40 -4.61
CA GLY A 264 22.66 20.11 -4.18
C GLY A 264 22.49 20.96 -2.92
N ASP A 265 21.25 21.25 -2.53
CA ASP A 265 20.88 21.94 -1.29
C ASP A 265 21.14 21.02 -0.07
N LEU A 266 21.41 21.64 1.09
CA LEU A 266 21.60 20.94 2.38
C LEU A 266 22.42 19.62 2.32
N PRO A 267 23.56 19.57 1.59
CA PRO A 267 24.23 18.32 1.21
C PRO A 267 24.96 17.61 2.36
N ASN A 268 24.93 18.19 3.56
CA ASN A 268 25.51 17.64 4.79
C ASN A 268 24.45 17.36 5.87
N LEU A 269 23.14 17.49 5.58
CA LEU A 269 22.10 17.39 6.60
C LEU A 269 21.86 15.95 7.05
N ILE A 270 22.02 15.72 8.36
CA ILE A 270 21.89 14.42 9.04
C ILE A 270 20.59 14.38 9.86
N GLY A 271 20.18 15.49 10.48
CA GLY A 271 18.97 15.57 11.29
C GLY A 271 18.07 16.76 10.92
N LEU A 272 16.80 16.48 10.68
CA LEU A 272 15.75 17.48 10.41
C LEU A 272 14.56 17.26 11.37
N ASP A 273 14.37 18.15 12.33
CA ASP A 273 13.24 18.12 13.26
C ASP A 273 12.41 19.40 13.17
N ILE A 274 11.21 19.26 12.60
CA ILE A 274 10.21 20.32 12.43
C ILE A 274 8.87 19.92 13.10
N SER A 275 8.92 18.97 14.02
CA SER A 275 7.74 18.45 14.73
C SER A 275 7.02 19.54 15.57
N VAL A 276 5.76 19.30 15.93
CA VAL A 276 4.94 20.21 16.78
C VAL A 276 4.90 21.64 16.20
N ASN A 277 4.28 21.78 15.02
CA ASN A 277 4.11 23.03 14.29
C ASN A 277 2.73 23.05 13.57
N ASN A 278 2.46 24.06 12.73
CA ASN A 278 1.21 24.20 11.96
C ASN A 278 1.47 24.09 10.45
N LEU A 279 2.40 23.22 10.03
CA LEU A 279 2.77 23.02 8.63
C LEU A 279 1.69 22.21 7.89
N THR A 280 1.47 22.53 6.62
CA THR A 280 0.34 22.10 5.78
C THR A 280 0.79 21.68 4.38
N GLY A 281 -0.12 21.19 3.54
CA GLY A 281 0.20 20.73 2.19
C GLY A 281 0.91 19.37 2.20
N SER A 282 1.43 18.95 1.06
CA SER A 282 2.07 17.63 0.90
C SER A 282 3.53 17.63 1.35
N LEU A 283 3.99 16.48 1.84
CA LEU A 283 5.42 16.19 2.01
C LEU A 283 6.09 16.20 0.61
N PRO A 284 7.07 17.09 0.33
CA PRO A 284 7.76 17.10 -0.96
C PRO A 284 8.60 15.82 -1.15
N ALA A 285 8.58 15.28 -2.38
CA ALA A 285 9.40 14.14 -2.75
C ALA A 285 10.89 14.51 -2.81
N GLU A 286 11.18 15.78 -3.09
CA GLU A 286 12.50 16.40 -3.19
C GLU A 286 13.35 16.23 -1.91
N ILE A 287 12.74 15.93 -0.76
CA ILE A 287 13.43 15.53 0.47
C ILE A 287 14.37 14.32 0.24
N SER A 288 14.08 13.45 -0.74
CA SER A 288 14.93 12.30 -1.07
C SER A 288 16.35 12.67 -1.56
N ASN A 289 16.56 13.92 -2.00
CA ASN A 289 17.89 14.44 -2.33
C ASN A 289 18.83 14.50 -1.11
N LEU A 290 18.30 14.49 0.12
CA LEU A 290 19.07 14.50 1.37
C LEU A 290 19.65 13.11 1.70
N THR A 291 20.41 12.52 0.78
CA THR A 291 20.92 11.13 0.81
C THR A 291 21.82 10.73 2.00
N ILE A 292 22.09 11.65 2.95
CA ILE A 292 22.79 11.37 4.21
C ILE A 292 21.95 11.61 5.47
N LEU A 293 20.65 11.90 5.32
CA LEU A 293 19.73 12.14 6.42
C LEU A 293 19.52 10.85 7.23
N GLU A 294 19.81 10.91 8.53
CA GLU A 294 19.58 9.84 9.52
C GLU A 294 18.23 10.03 10.25
N TYR A 295 17.77 11.26 10.47
CA TYR A 295 16.57 11.57 11.28
C TYR A 295 15.64 12.55 10.57
N LEU A 296 14.36 12.18 10.40
CA LEU A 296 13.32 13.02 9.81
C LEU A 296 12.07 13.05 10.71
N TYR A 297 11.90 14.14 11.48
CA TYR A 297 10.78 14.32 12.41
C TYR A 297 9.87 15.46 11.96
N LEU A 298 8.64 15.12 11.56
CA LEU A 298 7.61 16.05 11.07
C LEU A 298 6.26 15.86 11.78
N SER A 299 6.26 15.12 12.89
CA SER A 299 5.05 14.79 13.66
C SER A 299 4.34 16.01 14.25
N GLN A 300 3.05 15.84 14.59
CA GLN A 300 2.19 16.89 15.15
C GLN A 300 2.19 18.16 14.28
N ASN A 301 1.83 17.97 13.02
CA ASN A 301 1.60 19.01 12.01
C ASN A 301 0.24 18.76 11.31
N GLN A 302 -0.03 19.47 10.22
CA GLN A 302 -1.22 19.35 9.37
C GLN A 302 -0.84 18.93 7.94
N LEU A 303 0.20 18.10 7.78
CA LEU A 303 0.66 17.61 6.48
C LEU A 303 -0.36 16.65 5.86
N THR A 304 -0.54 16.72 4.55
CA THR A 304 -1.63 16.10 3.77
C THR A 304 -1.10 15.34 2.55
N GLY A 305 -1.96 14.73 1.75
CA GLY A 305 -1.55 14.01 0.54
C GLY A 305 -0.99 12.62 0.86
N ASN A 306 -0.06 12.12 0.04
CA ASN A 306 0.55 10.79 0.24
C ASN A 306 1.95 10.93 0.84
N ILE A 307 2.44 9.86 1.46
CA ILE A 307 3.88 9.69 1.71
C ILE A 307 4.55 9.43 0.34
N PRO A 308 5.61 10.17 -0.06
CA PRO A 308 6.37 9.89 -1.28
C PRO A 308 7.03 8.51 -1.24
N GLY A 309 7.08 7.81 -2.37
CA GLY A 309 7.82 6.55 -2.48
C GLY A 309 9.33 6.77 -2.51
N GLU A 310 9.72 7.95 -2.98
CA GLU A 310 11.07 8.50 -3.08
C GLU A 310 11.77 8.60 -1.71
N LEU A 311 11.06 8.51 -0.58
CA LEU A 311 11.69 8.38 0.74
C LEU A 311 12.49 7.06 0.89
N GLY A 312 12.38 6.10 -0.04
CA GLY A 312 13.29 4.96 -0.14
C GLY A 312 14.74 5.35 -0.43
N ASP A 313 14.96 6.35 -1.29
CA ASP A 313 16.29 6.80 -1.73
C ASP A 313 17.17 7.27 -0.56
N LEU A 314 16.57 7.60 0.59
CA LEU A 314 17.20 7.96 1.86
C LEU A 314 17.85 6.75 2.54
N ASN A 315 18.79 6.12 1.84
CA ASN A 315 19.53 4.90 2.22
C ASN A 315 20.27 4.97 3.58
N GLN A 316 20.31 6.11 4.26
CA GLN A 316 20.90 6.30 5.61
C GLN A 316 19.87 6.63 6.70
N LEU A 317 18.56 6.72 6.38
CA LEU A 317 17.51 7.09 7.33
C LEU A 317 17.33 6.01 8.40
N LEU A 318 17.49 6.40 9.66
CA LEU A 318 17.36 5.56 10.86
C LEU A 318 16.01 5.77 11.56
N GLU A 319 15.55 7.02 11.68
CA GLU A 319 14.31 7.35 12.40
C GLU A 319 13.40 8.27 11.55
N LEU A 320 12.18 7.81 11.28
CA LEU A 320 11.13 8.54 10.56
C LEU A 320 9.91 8.72 11.46
N ASP A 321 9.59 9.98 11.80
CA ASP A 321 8.41 10.32 12.60
C ASP A 321 7.45 11.23 11.84
N LEU A 322 6.32 10.66 11.41
CA LEU A 322 5.21 11.34 10.75
C LEU A 322 3.93 11.33 11.62
N TYR A 323 4.03 10.94 12.90
CA TYR A 323 2.92 10.83 13.86
C TYR A 323 1.99 12.06 13.84
N SER A 324 0.67 11.83 13.95
CA SER A 324 -0.32 12.90 14.15
C SER A 324 -0.28 13.99 13.06
N ASN A 325 -0.64 13.60 11.84
CA ASN A 325 -0.77 14.45 10.66
C ASN A 325 -2.07 14.11 9.89
N GLU A 326 -2.33 14.77 8.76
CA GLU A 326 -3.47 14.51 7.86
C GLU A 326 -3.07 13.69 6.60
N LEU A 327 -1.99 12.88 6.69
CA LEU A 327 -1.49 12.08 5.56
C LEU A 327 -2.48 11.00 5.14
N SER A 328 -2.37 10.53 3.90
CA SER A 328 -3.34 9.65 3.24
C SER A 328 -2.66 8.78 2.17
N GLY A 329 -3.44 8.19 1.26
CA GLY A 329 -2.93 7.21 0.30
C GLY A 329 -2.69 5.85 0.97
N THR A 330 -1.61 5.17 0.61
CA THR A 330 -1.17 3.89 1.21
C THR A 330 0.24 4.05 1.78
N ILE A 331 0.69 3.06 2.56
CA ILE A 331 2.13 2.90 2.80
C ILE A 331 2.79 2.66 1.43
N PRO A 332 3.84 3.42 1.04
CA PRO A 332 4.35 3.39 -0.33
C PRO A 332 5.40 2.29 -0.53
N LEU A 333 5.22 1.49 -1.59
CA LEU A 333 6.14 0.40 -1.94
C LEU A 333 7.57 0.86 -2.28
N GLY A 334 7.76 2.12 -2.67
CA GLY A 334 9.09 2.69 -2.97
C GLY A 334 10.02 2.69 -1.76
N MET A 335 9.49 2.87 -0.54
CA MET A 335 10.26 2.74 0.71
C MET A 335 10.68 1.29 1.01
N MET A 336 10.27 0.33 0.18
CA MET A 336 10.49 -1.11 0.36
C MET A 336 11.13 -1.76 -0.87
N ASP A 337 11.62 -0.98 -1.84
CA ASP A 337 12.30 -1.51 -3.04
C ASP A 337 13.69 -2.06 -2.66
N PRO A 338 13.99 -3.36 -2.89
CA PRO A 338 15.29 -3.96 -2.58
C PRO A 338 16.52 -3.32 -3.26
N GLY A 339 16.33 -2.43 -4.24
CA GLY A 339 17.42 -1.63 -4.83
C GLY A 339 17.93 -0.52 -3.92
N ASP A 340 17.03 0.17 -3.23
CA ASP A 340 17.27 1.41 -2.48
C ASP A 340 16.47 1.35 -1.16
N LEU A 341 17.00 0.58 -0.20
CA LEU A 341 16.37 0.35 1.10
C LEU A 341 16.92 1.30 2.17
N PRO A 342 16.07 2.14 2.81
CA PRO A 342 16.49 2.94 3.94
C PRO A 342 16.68 2.05 5.18
N ILE A 343 17.69 2.34 5.99
CA ILE A 343 18.11 1.51 7.14
C ILE A 343 17.25 1.70 8.40
N ILE A 344 15.96 1.99 8.21
CA ILE A 344 15.05 2.50 9.24
C ILE A 344 14.93 1.53 10.42
N TYR A 345 15.19 2.05 11.61
CA TYR A 345 14.99 1.39 12.89
C TYR A 345 13.69 1.83 13.58
N PHE A 346 13.33 3.13 13.49
CA PHE A 346 12.11 3.69 14.05
C PHE A 346 11.21 4.25 12.94
N MET A 347 9.95 3.82 12.89
CA MET A 347 8.94 4.35 11.98
C MET A 347 7.62 4.57 12.72
N ASP A 348 7.20 5.83 12.85
CA ASP A 348 5.87 6.20 13.36
C ASP A 348 5.04 6.89 12.27
N LEU A 349 3.97 6.22 11.85
CA LEU A 349 2.96 6.73 10.92
C LEU A 349 1.58 6.84 11.60
N SER A 350 1.50 6.72 12.92
CA SER A 350 0.25 6.65 13.67
C SER A 350 -0.51 7.98 13.72
N LEU A 351 -1.81 7.93 14.03
CA LEU A 351 -2.75 9.06 13.96
C LEU A 351 -2.71 9.84 12.63
N ASN A 352 -2.71 9.11 11.51
CA ASN A 352 -2.84 9.67 10.16
C ASN A 352 -4.11 9.13 9.49
N GLY A 353 -4.33 9.48 8.22
CA GLY A 353 -5.42 9.00 7.39
C GLY A 353 -5.03 7.90 6.38
N ILE A 354 -3.89 7.22 6.56
CA ILE A 354 -3.30 6.24 5.63
C ILE A 354 -4.21 5.01 5.52
N SER A 355 -4.35 4.45 4.32
CA SER A 355 -5.35 3.43 3.97
C SER A 355 -4.77 2.26 3.18
N GLY A 356 -5.60 1.24 2.92
CA GLY A 356 -5.16 0.01 2.24
C GLY A 356 -4.50 -0.98 3.18
N THR A 357 -3.85 -2.00 2.62
CA THR A 357 -3.18 -3.07 3.36
C THR A 357 -1.79 -2.66 3.86
N ILE A 358 -1.29 -3.34 4.89
CA ILE A 358 0.16 -3.39 5.15
C ILE A 358 0.79 -4.22 4.00
N PRO A 359 1.79 -3.70 3.26
CA PRO A 359 2.44 -4.46 2.19
C PRO A 359 3.18 -5.70 2.72
N ALA A 360 3.28 -6.76 1.92
CA ALA A 360 4.08 -7.94 2.28
C ALA A 360 5.59 -7.61 2.23
N GLU A 361 5.94 -6.69 1.34
CA GLU A 361 7.26 -6.07 1.13
C GLU A 361 7.81 -5.36 2.39
N ILE A 362 7.01 -5.20 3.45
CA ILE A 362 7.46 -4.73 4.77
C ILE A 362 8.66 -5.55 5.28
N GLU A 363 8.77 -6.83 4.92
CA GLU A 363 9.92 -7.69 5.28
C GLU A 363 11.28 -7.16 4.80
N ASN A 364 11.31 -6.32 3.76
CA ASN A 364 12.53 -5.72 3.25
C ASN A 364 13.14 -4.70 4.23
N LEU A 365 12.33 -4.08 5.09
CA LEU A 365 12.78 -3.21 6.19
C LEU A 365 13.37 -4.00 7.36
N SER A 366 14.34 -4.86 7.06
CA SER A 366 14.93 -5.81 8.01
C SER A 366 15.69 -5.18 9.18
N SER A 367 15.95 -3.87 9.16
CA SER A 367 16.49 -3.08 10.29
C SER A 367 15.44 -2.66 11.33
N LEU A 368 14.15 -2.74 10.99
CA LEU A 368 13.06 -2.09 11.73
C LEU A 368 12.86 -2.68 13.13
N GLY A 369 12.96 -1.82 14.14
CA GLY A 369 12.89 -2.15 15.57
C GLY A 369 11.64 -1.61 16.27
N GLU A 370 11.17 -0.42 15.90
CA GLU A 370 9.93 0.18 16.38
C GLU A 370 9.03 0.57 15.18
N LEU A 371 7.79 0.05 15.10
CA LEU A 371 6.84 0.34 14.02
C LEU A 371 5.44 0.67 14.54
N TYR A 372 5.01 1.92 14.40
CA TYR A 372 3.70 2.39 14.88
C TYR A 372 2.80 2.80 13.70
N LEU A 373 1.65 2.14 13.58
CA LEU A 373 0.66 2.31 12.50
C LEU A 373 -0.75 2.61 13.01
N SER A 374 -0.92 2.78 14.33
CA SER A 374 -2.24 2.84 14.97
C SER A 374 -3.03 4.11 14.64
N GLY A 375 -4.36 4.02 14.75
CA GLY A 375 -5.26 5.16 14.49
C GLY A 375 -5.28 5.64 13.04
N ASN A 376 -5.13 4.74 12.08
CA ASN A 376 -5.17 5.00 10.63
C ASN A 376 -6.47 4.45 9.99
N LYS A 377 -6.50 4.32 8.66
CA LYS A 377 -7.56 3.64 7.88
C LYS A 377 -7.06 2.33 7.25
N LEU A 378 -6.05 1.66 7.84
CA LEU A 378 -5.50 0.43 7.27
C LEU A 378 -6.53 -0.71 7.35
N THR A 379 -6.60 -1.53 6.30
CA THR A 379 -7.64 -2.56 6.10
C THR A 379 -7.03 -3.89 5.68
N GLY A 380 -7.64 -5.00 6.09
CA GLY A 380 -7.37 -6.32 5.53
C GLY A 380 -6.44 -7.18 6.38
N ALA A 381 -5.96 -8.28 5.81
CA ALA A 381 -5.06 -9.19 6.51
C ALA A 381 -3.67 -8.56 6.73
N ILE A 382 -3.11 -8.74 7.93
CA ILE A 382 -1.68 -8.50 8.18
C ILE A 382 -0.88 -9.62 7.50
N PRO A 383 0.15 -9.31 6.69
CA PRO A 383 0.93 -10.31 5.96
C PRO A 383 1.76 -11.21 6.91
N ASP A 384 1.96 -12.47 6.52
CA ASP A 384 2.78 -13.43 7.28
C ASP A 384 4.26 -13.02 7.28
N GLU A 385 4.67 -12.31 6.23
CA GLU A 385 5.96 -11.67 6.01
C GLU A 385 6.32 -10.66 7.12
N PHE A 386 5.33 -10.12 7.85
CA PHE A 386 5.56 -9.28 9.04
C PHE A 386 6.36 -10.01 10.15
N MET A 387 6.35 -11.35 10.19
CA MET A 387 7.20 -12.15 11.09
C MET A 387 8.69 -12.15 10.72
N ASN A 388 9.06 -11.71 9.51
CA ASN A 388 10.45 -11.61 9.05
C ASN A 388 11.16 -10.34 9.55
N LEU A 389 10.43 -9.43 10.21
CA LEU A 389 10.97 -8.28 10.94
C LEU A 389 11.71 -8.72 12.23
N VAL A 390 12.82 -9.44 12.08
CA VAL A 390 13.54 -10.12 13.17
C VAL A 390 14.17 -9.21 14.23
N HIS A 391 14.18 -7.89 14.00
CA HIS A 391 14.65 -6.89 14.95
C HIS A 391 13.52 -6.10 15.62
N LEU A 392 12.25 -6.34 15.24
CA LEU A 392 11.09 -5.65 15.79
C LEU A 392 10.93 -5.98 17.28
N ILE A 393 10.96 -4.93 18.11
CA ILE A 393 10.78 -5.00 19.58
C ILE A 393 9.57 -4.22 20.07
N ALA A 394 9.04 -3.30 19.26
CA ALA A 394 7.86 -2.49 19.60
C ALA A 394 6.96 -2.31 18.37
N THR A 395 5.64 -2.49 18.54
CA THR A 395 4.66 -2.09 17.53
C THR A 395 3.33 -1.64 18.15
N ASP A 396 2.57 -0.84 17.41
CA ASP A 396 1.14 -0.63 17.66
C ASP A 396 0.37 -0.60 16.34
N LEU A 397 -0.62 -1.48 16.21
CA LEU A 397 -1.50 -1.63 15.05
C LEU A 397 -2.95 -1.24 15.37
N SER A 398 -3.23 -0.79 16.60
CA SER A 398 -4.56 -0.55 17.17
C SER A 398 -5.38 0.48 16.39
N TRP A 399 -6.71 0.43 16.53
CA TRP A 399 -7.66 1.37 15.92
C TRP A 399 -7.53 1.47 14.38
N ASN A 400 -7.50 0.32 13.71
CA ASN A 400 -7.55 0.18 12.25
C ASN A 400 -8.71 -0.77 11.86
N ALA A 401 -8.66 -1.39 10.68
CA ALA A 401 -9.50 -2.50 10.22
C ALA A 401 -8.64 -3.71 9.79
N LEU A 402 -7.58 -3.97 10.55
CA LEU A 402 -6.63 -5.07 10.32
C LEU A 402 -7.10 -6.36 11.00
N TYR A 403 -6.72 -7.52 10.47
CA TYR A 403 -6.95 -8.82 11.12
C TYR A 403 -5.83 -9.83 10.79
N THR A 404 -5.77 -10.94 11.53
CA THR A 404 -5.03 -12.13 11.07
C THR A 404 -5.66 -13.43 11.55
N ASN A 405 -5.68 -14.43 10.67
CA ASN A 405 -6.09 -15.80 10.99
C ASN A 405 -4.89 -16.69 11.36
N ASN A 406 -3.64 -16.17 11.26
CA ASN A 406 -2.45 -16.92 11.62
C ASN A 406 -2.12 -16.73 13.10
N ALA A 407 -2.39 -17.76 13.91
CA ALA A 407 -2.11 -17.76 15.35
C ALA A 407 -0.62 -17.60 15.71
N VAL A 408 0.31 -17.87 14.78
CA VAL A 408 1.76 -17.64 15.00
C VAL A 408 2.11 -16.17 14.79
N LEU A 409 1.64 -15.55 13.70
CA LEU A 409 1.76 -14.11 13.46
C LEU A 409 1.09 -13.31 14.59
N LYS A 410 -0.10 -13.73 15.00
CA LYS A 410 -0.79 -13.11 16.15
C LYS A 410 0.05 -13.20 17.43
N ALA A 411 0.62 -14.37 17.74
CA ALA A 411 1.48 -14.55 18.91
C ALA A 411 2.82 -13.80 18.81
N PHE A 412 3.31 -13.50 17.60
CA PHE A 412 4.43 -12.61 17.36
C PHE A 412 4.05 -11.15 17.68
N ILE A 413 2.98 -10.62 17.08
CA ILE A 413 2.48 -9.26 17.34
C ILE A 413 2.15 -9.08 18.83
N ASP A 414 1.43 -10.03 19.45
CA ASP A 414 1.07 -10.02 20.87
C ASP A 414 2.32 -10.04 21.80
N ALA A 415 3.51 -10.40 21.30
CA ALA A 415 4.77 -10.41 22.04
C ALA A 415 5.64 -9.15 21.83
N VAL A 416 5.44 -8.41 20.73
CA VAL A 416 6.16 -7.15 20.43
C VAL A 416 5.29 -5.90 20.55
N THR A 417 3.97 -6.03 20.75
CA THR A 417 3.07 -4.87 20.86
C THR A 417 3.26 -4.12 22.18
N CYS A 418 3.28 -2.78 22.12
CA CYS A 418 3.25 -1.93 23.31
C CYS A 418 1.82 -1.71 23.86
N VAL A 419 0.80 -2.00 23.05
CA VAL A 419 -0.63 -1.94 23.42
C VAL A 419 -1.22 -3.35 23.44
N CYS A 420 -1.57 -3.83 24.63
CA CYS A 420 -2.22 -5.13 24.78
C CYS A 420 -3.69 -5.07 24.31
N GLY A 421 -4.11 -6.05 23.51
CA GLY A 421 -5.45 -6.07 22.90
C GLY A 421 -5.58 -5.24 21.62
N TRP A 422 -4.52 -5.11 20.81
CA TRP A 422 -4.58 -4.42 19.50
C TRP A 422 -5.73 -4.93 18.60
N GLU A 423 -6.03 -6.24 18.69
CA GLU A 423 -7.13 -6.94 18.02
C GLU A 423 -8.52 -6.48 18.50
N ASP A 424 -8.68 -6.21 19.79
CA ASP A 424 -9.93 -5.74 20.42
C ASP A 424 -10.38 -4.34 19.95
N THR A 425 -9.55 -3.67 19.13
CA THR A 425 -9.76 -2.31 18.61
C THR A 425 -9.99 -2.25 17.09
N GLN A 426 -10.04 -3.39 16.41
CA GLN A 426 -10.10 -3.46 14.95
C GLN A 426 -11.55 -3.44 14.44
N THR A 427 -11.78 -2.66 13.38
CA THR A 427 -13.06 -2.59 12.67
C THR A 427 -13.14 -3.73 11.65
N ILE A 428 -13.31 -4.96 12.13
CA ILE A 428 -13.37 -6.18 11.31
C ILE A 428 -14.71 -6.33 10.56
N ALA A 429 -14.73 -7.16 9.52
CA ALA A 429 -15.95 -7.42 8.74
C ALA A 429 -16.95 -8.30 9.52
N PRO A 430 -18.27 -8.04 9.43
CA PRO A 430 -19.27 -8.82 10.16
C PRO A 430 -19.43 -10.23 9.59
N GLU A 431 -19.51 -11.23 10.48
CA GLU A 431 -19.60 -12.65 10.12
C GLU A 431 -21.03 -13.21 10.07
N ASN A 432 -21.16 -14.44 9.53
CA ASN A 432 -22.41 -15.20 9.45
C ASN A 432 -23.56 -14.44 8.78
N ILE A 433 -23.27 -13.79 7.65
CA ILE A 433 -24.28 -13.11 6.83
C ILE A 433 -25.34 -14.11 6.37
N ALA A 434 -26.60 -13.80 6.63
CA ALA A 434 -27.76 -14.57 6.21
C ALA A 434 -28.87 -13.62 5.72
N ALA A 435 -29.82 -14.15 4.95
CA ALA A 435 -30.95 -13.40 4.44
C ALA A 435 -32.22 -14.26 4.44
N TYR A 436 -33.37 -13.67 4.77
CA TYR A 436 -34.66 -14.35 4.76
C TYR A 436 -35.82 -13.40 4.47
N GLU A 437 -36.92 -13.94 3.91
CA GLU A 437 -38.14 -13.18 3.60
C GLU A 437 -39.09 -13.12 4.80
N ALA A 438 -39.56 -11.92 5.14
CA ALA A 438 -40.54 -11.70 6.20
C ALA A 438 -41.51 -10.56 5.86
N ASN A 439 -42.81 -10.87 5.80
CA ASN A 439 -43.89 -9.87 5.70
C ASN A 439 -43.74 -8.81 4.57
N GLN A 440 -43.26 -9.23 3.38
CA GLN A 440 -42.95 -8.38 2.20
C GLN A 440 -41.62 -7.59 2.28
N TYR A 441 -40.74 -7.93 3.21
CA TYR A 441 -39.38 -7.38 3.33
C TYR A 441 -38.35 -8.51 3.27
N SER A 442 -37.27 -8.30 2.52
CA SER A 442 -36.06 -9.12 2.62
C SER A 442 -35.27 -8.63 3.82
N ILE A 443 -35.02 -9.48 4.83
CA ILE A 443 -34.22 -9.12 5.99
C ILE A 443 -32.82 -9.73 5.82
N ILE A 444 -31.80 -8.88 5.83
CA ILE A 444 -30.39 -9.26 5.87
C ILE A 444 -29.96 -9.26 7.33
N THR A 445 -29.23 -10.29 7.78
CA THR A 445 -28.75 -10.44 9.17
C THR A 445 -27.30 -10.83 9.23
N TRP A 446 -26.62 -10.45 10.32
CA TRP A 446 -25.20 -10.74 10.55
C TRP A 446 -24.91 -10.90 12.06
N THR A 447 -23.70 -11.37 12.38
CA THR A 447 -23.15 -11.35 13.74
C THR A 447 -22.58 -9.96 14.01
N PRO A 448 -23.02 -9.24 15.06
CA PRO A 448 -22.38 -8.01 15.47
C PRO A 448 -20.89 -8.21 15.80
N ILE A 449 -20.04 -7.21 15.53
CA ILE A 449 -18.64 -7.23 15.96
C ILE A 449 -18.56 -7.04 17.49
N ASP A 450 -17.60 -7.71 18.15
CA ASP A 450 -17.41 -7.58 19.60
C ASP A 450 -16.90 -6.17 20.02
N TYR A 451 -16.19 -5.47 19.13
CA TYR A 451 -15.67 -4.11 19.34
C TYR A 451 -16.77 -3.03 19.24
N THR A 452 -17.58 -2.94 20.30
CA THR A 452 -18.73 -2.02 20.44
C THR A 452 -18.43 -0.79 21.32
N VAL A 453 -17.17 -0.52 21.66
CA VAL A 453 -16.78 0.52 22.64
C VAL A 453 -16.92 1.93 22.09
N ASP A 454 -16.47 2.15 20.85
CA ASP A 454 -16.50 3.43 20.15
C ASP A 454 -17.64 3.45 19.12
N ASP A 455 -18.20 4.63 18.85
CA ASP A 455 -19.42 4.82 18.03
C ASP A 455 -19.28 4.28 16.58
N GLY A 456 -20.40 4.03 15.92
CA GLY A 456 -20.45 3.52 14.55
C GLY A 456 -21.64 2.61 14.28
N GLY A 457 -21.44 1.61 13.41
CA GLY A 457 -22.48 0.64 13.05
C GLY A 457 -22.13 -0.16 11.80
N TYR A 458 -23.09 -0.26 10.87
CA TYR A 458 -22.97 -1.07 9.65
C TYR A 458 -23.50 -0.35 8.42
N ASP A 459 -22.77 -0.46 7.32
CA ASP A 459 -23.17 0.03 6.00
C ASP A 459 -23.46 -1.16 5.07
N ILE A 460 -24.61 -1.13 4.40
CA ILE A 460 -25.11 -2.20 3.53
C ILE A 460 -24.94 -1.76 2.07
N TYR A 461 -24.45 -2.66 1.21
CA TYR A 461 -24.24 -2.42 -0.21
C TYR A 461 -24.83 -3.56 -1.06
N LEU A 462 -25.22 -3.25 -2.31
CA LEU A 462 -25.81 -4.21 -3.25
C LEU A 462 -25.16 -4.20 -4.64
N SER A 463 -25.11 -5.37 -5.27
CA SER A 463 -24.72 -5.58 -6.67
C SER A 463 -25.76 -6.44 -7.39
N SER A 464 -25.89 -6.25 -8.71
CA SER A 464 -26.67 -7.12 -9.60
C SER A 464 -25.85 -8.30 -10.17
N PHE A 465 -24.58 -8.41 -9.80
CA PHE A 465 -23.64 -9.45 -10.24
C PHE A 465 -22.75 -9.89 -9.07
N SER A 466 -22.43 -11.18 -8.99
CA SER A 466 -21.50 -11.70 -7.97
C SER A 466 -20.12 -11.06 -8.10
N GLY A 467 -19.57 -10.54 -6.99
CA GLY A 467 -18.31 -9.80 -6.98
C GLY A 467 -18.33 -8.45 -7.72
N GLY A 468 -19.52 -7.97 -8.12
CA GLY A 468 -19.68 -6.74 -8.89
C GLY A 468 -19.50 -5.45 -8.05
N PRO A 469 -19.54 -4.27 -8.70
CA PRO A 469 -19.40 -2.99 -8.01
C PRO A 469 -20.60 -2.75 -7.07
N TYR A 470 -20.40 -2.96 -5.76
CA TYR A 470 -21.45 -2.81 -4.77
C TYR A 470 -21.81 -1.32 -4.53
N ASN A 471 -23.09 -1.00 -4.70
CA ASN A 471 -23.66 0.33 -4.52
C ASN A 471 -24.20 0.48 -3.10
N TYR A 472 -23.91 1.60 -2.43
CA TYR A 472 -24.42 1.88 -1.09
C TYR A 472 -25.96 1.94 -1.09
N LEU A 473 -26.57 1.24 -0.13
CA LEU A 473 -28.01 1.05 -0.01
C LEU A 473 -28.58 1.75 1.24
N GLY A 474 -27.83 1.72 2.34
CA GLY A 474 -28.22 2.33 3.60
C GLY A 474 -27.32 1.86 4.74
N SER A 475 -27.59 2.31 5.96
CA SER A 475 -26.81 1.96 7.14
C SER A 475 -27.66 1.84 8.40
N VAL A 476 -27.06 1.22 9.42
CA VAL A 476 -27.55 1.20 10.80
C VAL A 476 -26.48 1.82 11.68
N ASN A 477 -26.85 2.76 12.55
CA ASN A 477 -25.92 3.52 13.39
C ASN A 477 -25.92 2.99 14.84
N ASP A 478 -25.73 1.68 14.97
CA ASP A 478 -25.52 0.98 16.24
C ASP A 478 -24.75 -0.32 15.96
N LYS A 479 -23.55 -0.47 16.54
CA LYS A 479 -22.70 -1.66 16.38
C LYS A 479 -23.31 -2.92 16.99
N ASN A 480 -24.33 -2.83 17.85
CA ASN A 480 -25.05 -3.98 18.41
C ASN A 480 -26.15 -4.50 17.47
N SER A 481 -26.49 -3.77 16.41
CA SER A 481 -27.54 -4.18 15.47
C SER A 481 -27.08 -5.36 14.61
N SER A 482 -27.95 -6.36 14.47
CA SER A 482 -27.69 -7.62 13.77
C SER A 482 -28.54 -7.81 12.51
N GLU A 483 -29.33 -6.81 12.10
CA GLU A 483 -30.26 -6.92 10.97
C GLU A 483 -30.53 -5.59 10.23
N TYR A 484 -30.86 -5.71 8.94
CA TYR A 484 -31.35 -4.63 8.08
C TYR A 484 -32.59 -5.10 7.30
N SER A 485 -33.68 -4.36 7.38
CA SER A 485 -34.94 -4.68 6.67
C SER A 485 -35.01 -3.94 5.33
N LEU A 486 -35.06 -4.69 4.24
CA LEU A 486 -35.11 -4.17 2.87
C LEU A 486 -36.54 -4.06 2.35
N ALA A 487 -36.87 -2.90 1.77
CA ALA A 487 -38.10 -2.76 0.99
C ALA A 487 -38.08 -3.70 -0.24
N ALA A 488 -39.26 -4.17 -0.64
CA ALA A 488 -39.43 -5.20 -1.66
C ALA A 488 -38.56 -4.98 -2.92
N LEU A 489 -37.71 -5.97 -3.19
CA LEU A 489 -36.83 -6.02 -4.35
C LEU A 489 -37.59 -6.20 -5.67
N GLY A 490 -36.90 -5.95 -6.79
CA GLY A 490 -37.44 -6.24 -8.12
C GLY A 490 -37.73 -7.73 -8.28
N GLN A 491 -38.86 -8.05 -8.90
CA GLN A 491 -39.19 -9.44 -9.26
C GLN A 491 -38.28 -9.90 -10.40
N ASP A 492 -38.00 -11.20 -10.43
CA ASP A 492 -37.20 -11.88 -11.47
C ASP A 492 -35.71 -11.45 -11.57
N PHE A 493 -35.16 -10.81 -10.52
CA PHE A 493 -33.75 -10.45 -10.43
C PHE A 493 -33.01 -11.15 -9.27
N SER A 494 -31.76 -11.54 -9.52
CA SER A 494 -30.78 -11.90 -8.49
C SER A 494 -30.14 -10.66 -7.91
N TYR A 495 -30.06 -10.58 -6.58
CA TYR A 495 -29.38 -9.49 -5.87
C TYR A 495 -28.31 -10.03 -4.94
N TYR A 496 -27.14 -9.41 -4.99
CA TYR A 496 -25.95 -9.78 -4.20
C TYR A 496 -25.66 -8.67 -3.19
N PHE A 497 -25.50 -9.02 -1.91
CA PHE A 497 -25.29 -8.06 -0.83
C PHE A 497 -24.02 -8.32 -0.04
N VAL A 498 -23.41 -7.24 0.43
CA VAL A 498 -22.32 -7.25 1.41
C VAL A 498 -22.61 -6.20 2.49
N VAL A 499 -22.10 -6.45 3.69
CA VAL A 499 -22.17 -5.54 4.84
C VAL A 499 -20.74 -5.18 5.25
N ARG A 500 -20.50 -3.91 5.56
CA ARG A 500 -19.25 -3.43 6.16
C ARG A 500 -19.54 -2.91 7.56
N ALA A 501 -18.68 -3.22 8.53
CA ALA A 501 -18.70 -2.52 9.81
C ALA A 501 -18.09 -1.12 9.63
N ARG A 502 -18.57 -0.17 10.42
CA ARG A 502 -18.08 1.21 10.46
C ARG A 502 -17.78 1.62 11.89
N THR A 503 -16.63 2.25 12.11
CA THR A 503 -16.30 2.98 13.34
C THR A 503 -16.22 4.46 13.00
N ASP A 504 -16.96 5.28 13.76
CA ASP A 504 -16.99 6.74 13.60
C ASP A 504 -15.85 7.39 14.43
N PRO A 505 -15.40 8.63 14.11
CA PRO A 505 -14.21 9.23 14.71
C PRO A 505 -14.26 9.36 16.23
N HIS A 506 -13.13 9.08 16.89
CA HIS A 506 -13.02 8.99 18.34
C HIS A 506 -11.62 9.37 18.84
N ALA A 507 -11.41 9.41 20.17
CA ALA A 507 -10.21 10.00 20.79
C ALA A 507 -8.86 9.34 20.44
N ASN A 508 -8.86 8.12 19.88
CA ASN A 508 -7.62 7.44 19.42
C ASN A 508 -7.56 7.26 17.89
N ASN A 509 -8.57 7.75 17.14
CA ASN A 509 -8.56 7.76 15.68
C ASN A 509 -9.55 8.81 15.14
N ASN A 510 -9.05 9.84 14.46
CA ASN A 510 -9.85 10.93 13.89
C ASN A 510 -10.59 10.55 12.58
N ASN A 511 -10.44 9.33 12.09
CA ASN A 511 -11.00 8.86 10.83
C ASN A 511 -12.32 8.09 11.01
N ILE A 512 -13.15 8.08 9.97
CA ILE A 512 -14.14 7.01 9.79
C ILE A 512 -13.37 5.79 9.27
N ILE A 513 -13.46 4.67 10.00
CA ILE A 513 -12.90 3.38 9.60
C ILE A 513 -14.04 2.52 9.03
N HIS A 514 -13.83 1.87 7.90
CA HIS A 514 -14.73 0.82 7.40
C HIS A 514 -13.97 -0.50 7.27
N SER A 515 -14.59 -1.61 7.66
CA SER A 515 -14.05 -2.96 7.46
C SER A 515 -13.88 -3.30 5.98
N GLU A 516 -13.27 -4.45 5.67
CA GLU A 516 -13.51 -5.09 4.36
C GLU A 516 -14.99 -5.49 4.19
N ASN A 517 -15.37 -5.91 3.00
CA ASN A 517 -16.70 -6.48 2.76
C ASN A 517 -16.85 -7.81 3.52
N SER A 518 -18.02 -8.04 4.10
CA SER A 518 -18.43 -9.39 4.50
C SER A 518 -18.45 -10.35 3.31
N SER A 519 -18.58 -11.65 3.60
CA SER A 519 -19.02 -12.63 2.60
C SER A 519 -20.27 -12.16 1.84
N GLU A 520 -20.29 -12.36 0.53
CA GLU A 520 -21.41 -12.02 -0.34
C GLU A 520 -22.60 -12.97 -0.09
N ILE A 521 -23.82 -12.42 -0.08
CA ILE A 521 -25.05 -13.22 -0.03
C ILE A 521 -25.97 -12.93 -1.22
N LEU A 522 -26.51 -14.00 -1.81
CA LEU A 522 -27.47 -13.96 -2.92
C LEU A 522 -28.92 -14.09 -2.41
N ILE A 523 -29.80 -13.20 -2.89
CA ILE A 523 -31.26 -13.31 -2.75
C ILE A 523 -31.88 -13.55 -4.14
N THR A 524 -32.80 -14.52 -4.24
CA THR A 524 -33.58 -14.85 -5.44
C THR A 524 -35.06 -15.08 -5.07
N ASN A 525 -35.97 -14.86 -6.02
CA ASN A 525 -37.42 -14.84 -5.77
C ASN A 525 -38.17 -15.50 -6.94
N ASN A 526 -38.74 -16.69 -6.72
CA ASN A 526 -39.34 -17.54 -7.76
C ASN A 526 -40.68 -18.17 -7.32
N ASN A 527 -41.63 -18.29 -8.25
CA ASN A 527 -42.81 -19.17 -8.18
C ASN A 527 -42.80 -20.15 -9.38
N ALA A 528 -43.62 -21.21 -9.34
CA ALA A 528 -43.61 -22.30 -10.34
C ALA A 528 -44.88 -22.32 -11.24
N ILE A 529 -44.72 -22.91 -12.44
CA ILE A 529 -45.64 -22.93 -13.59
C ILE A 529 -45.71 -24.39 -14.13
N TYR A 530 -46.77 -24.81 -14.85
CA TYR A 530 -46.86 -26.13 -15.50
C TYR A 530 -46.99 -26.09 -17.03
N PRO A 531 -46.55 -27.14 -17.77
CA PRO A 531 -46.71 -27.25 -19.23
C PRO A 531 -48.02 -27.94 -19.69
N PRO A 532 -48.49 -27.69 -20.93
CA PRO A 532 -49.71 -28.28 -21.53
C PRO A 532 -49.66 -29.79 -21.83
N GLU A 533 -50.81 -30.39 -22.21
CA GLU A 533 -50.94 -31.80 -22.63
C GLU A 533 -51.57 -31.96 -24.03
N ILE A 534 -50.95 -32.81 -24.89
CA ILE A 534 -51.48 -33.14 -26.23
C ILE A 534 -52.42 -34.36 -26.17
N VAL A 535 -53.73 -34.11 -26.16
CA VAL A 535 -54.78 -35.13 -25.99
C VAL A 535 -55.21 -35.86 -27.26
N ARG A 536 -54.93 -35.32 -28.47
CA ARG A 536 -55.19 -35.98 -29.76
C ARG A 536 -54.14 -35.63 -30.81
N ASN A 537 -53.70 -36.65 -31.55
CA ASN A 537 -52.89 -36.54 -32.77
C ASN A 537 -53.09 -37.85 -33.58
N THR A 538 -53.62 -37.78 -34.80
CA THR A 538 -54.00 -38.98 -35.59
C THR A 538 -53.28 -39.15 -36.93
N GLY A 539 -52.59 -38.13 -37.45
CA GLY A 539 -52.08 -38.11 -38.82
C GLY A 539 -53.17 -38.04 -39.91
N ALA A 540 -52.75 -38.06 -41.18
CA ALA A 540 -53.60 -37.94 -42.37
C ALA A 540 -52.97 -38.58 -43.64
N THR A 541 -53.69 -38.57 -44.77
CA THR A 541 -53.25 -39.11 -46.08
C THR A 541 -53.72 -38.18 -47.20
N ILE A 542 -52.89 -37.93 -48.22
CA ILE A 542 -53.09 -36.87 -49.22
C ILE A 542 -52.35 -37.23 -50.53
N ASN A 543 -52.67 -36.59 -51.66
CA ASN A 543 -51.82 -36.69 -52.86
C ASN A 543 -50.69 -35.64 -52.80
N GLU A 544 -49.67 -35.80 -53.63
CA GLU A 544 -48.72 -34.71 -53.88
C GLU A 544 -49.43 -33.52 -54.54
N GLY A 545 -49.06 -32.30 -54.13
CA GLY A 545 -49.64 -31.04 -54.61
C GLY A 545 -51.01 -30.67 -54.02
N ASP A 546 -51.72 -31.62 -53.39
CA ASP A 546 -53.04 -31.43 -52.79
C ASP A 546 -52.97 -30.67 -51.45
N THR A 547 -54.14 -30.34 -50.87
CA THR A 547 -54.25 -29.65 -49.57
C THR A 547 -55.25 -30.33 -48.62
N PHE A 548 -54.84 -30.58 -47.37
CA PHE A 548 -55.61 -31.15 -46.26
C PHE A 548 -55.98 -30.06 -45.23
N VAL A 549 -57.08 -30.22 -44.50
CA VAL A 549 -57.58 -29.23 -43.50
C VAL A 549 -57.83 -29.91 -42.16
N PHE A 550 -57.38 -29.29 -41.06
CA PHE A 550 -57.42 -29.86 -39.71
C PHE A 550 -58.75 -29.62 -38.97
N SER A 551 -58.94 -30.35 -37.87
CA SER A 551 -60.03 -30.15 -36.89
C SER A 551 -59.71 -30.85 -35.56
N ASP A 552 -60.44 -30.52 -34.50
CA ASP A 552 -60.40 -31.17 -33.17
C ASP A 552 -60.56 -32.71 -33.18
N LEU A 553 -61.00 -33.30 -34.30
CA LEU A 553 -61.08 -34.75 -34.47
C LEU A 553 -59.72 -35.41 -34.76
N VAL A 554 -58.74 -34.65 -35.28
CA VAL A 554 -57.42 -35.16 -35.69
C VAL A 554 -56.26 -34.59 -34.88
N LEU A 555 -56.37 -33.37 -34.33
CA LEU A 555 -55.35 -32.72 -33.52
C LEU A 555 -56.01 -31.87 -32.41
N ARG A 556 -55.63 -32.09 -31.14
CA ARG A 556 -56.10 -31.30 -29.99
C ARG A 556 -55.15 -31.40 -28.78
N SER A 557 -55.05 -30.32 -28.03
CA SER A 557 -54.39 -30.21 -26.72
C SER A 557 -55.31 -29.53 -25.71
N ASP A 558 -55.02 -29.72 -24.42
CA ASP A 558 -55.70 -29.09 -23.28
C ASP A 558 -54.64 -28.73 -22.22
N ASP A 559 -54.99 -27.87 -21.24
CA ASP A 559 -54.07 -27.30 -20.23
C ASP A 559 -54.77 -27.12 -18.87
N ALA A 560 -54.02 -26.85 -17.80
CA ALA A 560 -54.49 -26.79 -16.42
C ALA A 560 -54.51 -25.37 -15.80
N ASP A 561 -53.59 -24.49 -16.20
CA ASP A 561 -53.40 -23.14 -15.65
C ASP A 561 -53.53 -22.03 -16.71
N SER A 562 -53.39 -22.36 -17.99
CA SER A 562 -53.46 -21.46 -19.15
C SER A 562 -54.72 -21.67 -20.00
N ASP A 563 -55.10 -20.70 -20.84
CA ASP A 563 -56.32 -20.80 -21.67
C ASP A 563 -56.14 -21.74 -22.87
N VAL A 564 -56.89 -22.84 -22.88
CA VAL A 564 -56.91 -23.85 -23.95
C VAL A 564 -57.04 -23.26 -25.36
N PHE A 565 -57.75 -22.15 -25.54
CA PHE A 565 -57.89 -21.51 -26.87
C PHE A 565 -56.70 -20.66 -27.29
N GLN A 566 -55.83 -20.29 -26.36
CA GLN A 566 -54.61 -19.49 -26.57
C GLN A 566 -53.36 -20.37 -26.72
N LEU A 567 -53.42 -21.65 -26.30
CA LEU A 567 -52.35 -22.63 -26.47
C LEU A 567 -51.75 -22.63 -27.87
N LEU A 568 -50.45 -22.41 -27.92
CA LEU A 568 -49.67 -22.17 -29.12
C LEU A 568 -48.97 -23.46 -29.54
N TYR A 569 -49.45 -24.07 -30.61
CA TYR A 569 -48.69 -25.11 -31.31
C TYR A 569 -47.50 -24.45 -31.96
N THR A 570 -46.28 -24.91 -31.64
CA THR A 570 -45.04 -24.43 -32.26
C THR A 570 -44.34 -25.58 -32.96
N VAL A 571 -44.23 -25.44 -34.28
CA VAL A 571 -43.68 -26.42 -35.21
C VAL A 571 -42.16 -26.30 -35.23
N VAL A 572 -41.49 -27.14 -34.43
CA VAL A 572 -40.02 -27.22 -34.33
C VAL A 572 -39.36 -27.92 -35.52
N ARG A 573 -40.09 -28.81 -36.20
CA ARG A 573 -39.70 -29.36 -37.50
C ARG A 573 -40.89 -29.19 -38.43
N LYS A 574 -40.75 -28.35 -39.45
CA LYS A 574 -41.76 -28.23 -40.51
C LYS A 574 -41.92 -29.57 -41.26
N PRO A 575 -43.00 -29.74 -42.04
CA PRO A 575 -42.99 -30.77 -43.07
C PRO A 575 -41.82 -30.49 -44.04
N GLU A 576 -41.17 -31.53 -44.53
CA GLU A 576 -40.05 -31.42 -45.48
C GLU A 576 -40.55 -31.23 -46.92
N ASN A 577 -41.71 -31.81 -47.23
CA ASN A 577 -42.26 -31.88 -48.59
C ASN A 577 -43.58 -31.09 -48.67
N GLY A 578 -43.74 -30.05 -47.86
CA GLY A 578 -44.99 -29.29 -47.85
C GLY A 578 -45.08 -28.18 -46.81
N LEU A 579 -46.07 -27.32 -47.01
CA LEU A 579 -46.30 -26.12 -46.22
C LEU A 579 -47.48 -26.33 -45.26
N LEU A 580 -47.26 -26.06 -43.98
CA LEU A 580 -48.33 -25.91 -43.00
C LEU A 580 -48.84 -24.46 -43.06
N LEU A 581 -50.14 -24.29 -43.29
CA LEU A 581 -50.79 -23.02 -43.58
C LEU A 581 -51.88 -22.70 -42.55
N VAL A 582 -52.02 -21.42 -42.18
CA VAL A 582 -53.08 -20.89 -41.32
C VAL A 582 -53.75 -19.74 -42.07
N ASN A 583 -55.06 -19.84 -42.33
CA ASN A 583 -55.79 -18.92 -43.22
C ASN A 583 -55.17 -18.80 -44.64
N ASN A 584 -54.49 -19.86 -45.12
CA ASN A 584 -53.71 -19.92 -46.36
C ASN A 584 -52.36 -19.17 -46.38
N PHE A 585 -51.86 -18.71 -45.24
CA PHE A 585 -50.49 -18.21 -45.08
C PHE A 585 -49.64 -19.24 -44.37
N GLU A 586 -48.38 -19.45 -44.78
CA GLU A 586 -47.50 -20.39 -44.08
C GLU A 586 -47.25 -19.94 -42.63
N ALA A 587 -47.34 -20.87 -41.68
CA ALA A 587 -47.09 -20.58 -40.27
C ALA A 587 -46.39 -21.75 -39.57
N SER A 588 -45.31 -21.42 -38.85
CA SER A 588 -44.67 -22.32 -37.87
C SER A 588 -45.41 -22.33 -36.52
N THR A 589 -46.43 -21.50 -36.32
CA THR A 589 -47.27 -21.53 -35.12
C THR A 589 -48.76 -21.39 -35.44
N PHE A 590 -49.61 -21.98 -34.60
CA PHE A 590 -51.08 -21.87 -34.69
C PHE A 590 -51.72 -22.09 -33.32
N THR A 591 -52.90 -21.51 -33.08
CA THR A 591 -53.63 -21.75 -31.84
C THR A 591 -54.56 -22.96 -31.94
N GLN A 592 -54.91 -23.58 -30.81
CA GLN A 592 -56.01 -24.56 -30.73
C GLN A 592 -57.32 -23.98 -31.30
N ASN A 593 -57.55 -22.68 -31.13
CA ASN A 593 -58.70 -21.96 -31.70
C ASN A 593 -58.67 -21.92 -33.25
N ASP A 594 -57.50 -21.88 -33.88
CA ASP A 594 -57.39 -21.92 -35.34
C ASP A 594 -57.70 -23.32 -35.90
N ILE A 595 -57.36 -24.39 -35.16
CA ILE A 595 -57.77 -25.78 -35.48
C ILE A 595 -59.30 -25.90 -35.38
N ALA A 596 -59.88 -25.44 -34.27
CA ALA A 596 -61.32 -25.56 -34.00
C ALA A 596 -62.19 -24.80 -35.03
N ASN A 597 -61.66 -23.73 -35.61
CA ASN A 597 -62.30 -22.96 -36.69
C ASN A 597 -61.92 -23.44 -38.11
N GLY A 598 -61.17 -24.54 -38.25
CA GLY A 598 -60.80 -25.13 -39.55
C GLY A 598 -59.89 -24.25 -40.42
N LYS A 599 -59.09 -23.37 -39.80
CA LYS A 599 -58.21 -22.42 -40.50
C LYS A 599 -56.83 -23.02 -40.82
N VAL A 600 -56.42 -24.04 -40.07
CA VAL A 600 -55.14 -24.74 -40.24
C VAL A 600 -55.29 -25.78 -41.35
N SER A 601 -54.33 -25.82 -42.26
CA SER A 601 -54.25 -26.72 -43.40
C SER A 601 -52.80 -27.11 -43.70
N TYR A 602 -52.61 -28.18 -44.46
CA TYR A 602 -51.31 -28.63 -44.95
C TYR A 602 -51.39 -28.82 -46.45
N LYS A 603 -50.43 -28.27 -47.19
CA LYS A 603 -50.32 -28.43 -48.64
C LYS A 603 -49.00 -29.11 -48.99
N HIS A 604 -49.05 -30.24 -49.68
CA HIS A 604 -47.85 -30.88 -50.21
C HIS A 604 -47.25 -30.06 -51.36
N ASP A 605 -45.93 -30.04 -51.50
CA ASP A 605 -45.20 -29.13 -52.38
C ASP A 605 -45.30 -29.49 -53.88
N GLY A 606 -45.00 -30.74 -54.24
CA GLY A 606 -44.70 -31.18 -55.60
C GLY A 606 -43.36 -31.92 -55.79
N GLY A 607 -42.62 -32.27 -54.71
CA GLY A 607 -41.21 -32.71 -54.76
C GLY A 607 -40.94 -34.21 -54.69
N ASN A 608 -41.51 -34.99 -53.77
CA ASN A 608 -41.18 -36.43 -53.66
C ASN A 608 -42.34 -37.28 -53.09
N SER A 609 -42.27 -38.62 -53.22
CA SER A 609 -43.31 -39.56 -52.76
C SER A 609 -43.23 -39.88 -51.27
N GLN A 610 -42.31 -39.25 -50.54
CA GLN A 610 -41.95 -39.66 -49.21
C GLN A 610 -42.96 -39.17 -48.18
N THR A 611 -43.35 -40.05 -47.26
CA THR A 611 -44.23 -39.77 -46.13
C THR A 611 -43.69 -38.59 -45.32
N ASP A 612 -44.37 -37.45 -45.42
CA ASP A 612 -43.99 -36.19 -44.79
C ASP A 612 -44.59 -36.08 -43.37
N TYR A 613 -43.99 -35.26 -42.51
CA TYR A 613 -44.51 -34.99 -41.17
C TYR A 613 -43.92 -33.70 -40.58
N PHE A 614 -44.70 -33.03 -39.73
CA PHE A 614 -44.19 -31.96 -38.88
C PHE A 614 -44.09 -32.40 -37.43
N THR A 615 -43.04 -31.97 -36.75
CA THR A 615 -42.87 -32.10 -35.30
C THR A 615 -43.26 -30.79 -34.64
N PHE A 616 -44.15 -30.85 -33.65
CA PHE A 616 -44.57 -29.68 -32.87
C PHE A 616 -44.46 -29.97 -31.36
N TYR A 617 -44.20 -28.94 -30.58
CA TYR A 617 -44.66 -28.89 -29.19
C TYR A 617 -45.88 -27.98 -29.09
N VAL A 618 -46.56 -28.00 -27.95
CA VAL A 618 -47.51 -26.94 -27.58
C VAL A 618 -46.94 -26.18 -26.39
N SER A 619 -47.09 -24.86 -26.38
CA SER A 619 -46.76 -24.00 -25.25
C SER A 619 -47.97 -23.20 -24.78
N ASP A 620 -47.98 -22.92 -23.48
CA ASP A 620 -48.89 -22.03 -22.76
C ASP A 620 -48.53 -20.54 -22.96
N THR A 621 -49.19 -19.62 -22.24
CA THR A 621 -48.83 -18.18 -22.23
C THR A 621 -47.70 -17.83 -21.26
N ASP A 622 -47.23 -18.79 -20.49
CA ASP A 622 -46.40 -18.63 -19.30
C ASP A 622 -44.96 -19.12 -19.56
N GLY A 623 -44.72 -19.73 -20.72
CA GLY A 623 -43.42 -20.04 -21.32
C GLY A 623 -43.02 -21.51 -21.26
N LEU A 624 -43.86 -22.40 -20.74
CA LEU A 624 -43.57 -23.83 -20.70
C LEU A 624 -44.13 -24.56 -21.94
N GLN A 625 -43.67 -25.79 -22.15
CA GLN A 625 -43.89 -26.51 -23.40
C GLN A 625 -43.92 -28.03 -23.23
N THR A 626 -44.61 -28.72 -24.14
CA THR A 626 -44.58 -30.19 -24.24
C THR A 626 -43.28 -30.71 -24.83
N GLU A 627 -43.02 -32.01 -24.69
CA GLU A 627 -42.12 -32.71 -25.61
C GLU A 627 -42.64 -32.63 -27.06
N GLY A 628 -41.72 -32.70 -28.04
CA GLY A 628 -42.05 -32.67 -29.45
C GLY A 628 -42.77 -33.93 -29.94
N ARG A 629 -43.81 -33.78 -30.77
CA ARG A 629 -44.64 -34.87 -31.30
C ARG A 629 -44.85 -34.71 -32.81
N ASN A 630 -44.82 -35.80 -33.55
CA ASN A 630 -44.98 -35.80 -35.02
C ASN A 630 -46.45 -35.95 -35.43
N PHE A 631 -46.93 -35.15 -36.37
CA PHE A 631 -48.17 -35.38 -37.12
C PHE A 631 -47.81 -35.73 -38.58
N ILE A 632 -48.29 -36.87 -39.07
CA ILE A 632 -47.74 -37.57 -40.25
C ILE A 632 -48.72 -37.58 -41.43
N PHE A 633 -48.20 -37.44 -42.67
CA PHE A 633 -48.88 -37.44 -43.97
C PHE A 633 -48.29 -38.49 -44.94
N THR A 634 -49.08 -39.10 -45.83
CA THR A 634 -48.62 -40.09 -46.86
C THR A 634 -48.90 -39.57 -48.29
N ILE A 635 -47.98 -39.75 -49.28
CA ILE A 635 -47.53 -38.75 -50.33
C ILE A 635 -47.17 -39.32 -51.78
N ASN A 636 -46.74 -38.56 -52.86
CA ASN A 636 -46.63 -39.01 -54.32
C ASN A 636 -45.47 -38.67 -55.40
N ASN A 637 -44.59 -37.61 -55.45
CA ASN A 637 -43.28 -37.41 -56.23
C ASN A 637 -42.96 -36.53 -57.54
N ILE A 638 -42.15 -35.42 -57.46
CA ILE A 638 -41.25 -34.79 -58.54
C ILE A 638 -40.03 -33.80 -58.12
N ASN A 639 -38.74 -34.24 -58.03
CA ASN A 639 -37.41 -33.49 -58.19
C ASN A 639 -36.65 -32.72 -57.04
N ASP A 640 -35.28 -32.63 -57.08
CA ASP A 640 -34.34 -32.30 -55.93
C ASP A 640 -32.93 -31.61 -56.25
N PRO A 641 -32.05 -31.22 -55.26
CA PRO A 641 -30.72 -30.52 -55.38
C PRO A 641 -29.41 -31.25 -54.85
N PRO A 642 -28.17 -30.68 -54.94
CA PRO A 642 -26.86 -31.33 -54.57
C PRO A 642 -26.52 -31.70 -53.10
N VAL A 643 -25.54 -32.60 -52.95
CA VAL A 643 -25.14 -33.30 -51.71
C VAL A 643 -23.59 -33.39 -51.53
N VAL A 644 -23.09 -33.38 -50.28
CA VAL A 644 -21.64 -33.46 -49.96
C VAL A 644 -21.38 -34.51 -48.88
N ASP A 645 -20.38 -35.38 -49.10
CA ASP A 645 -19.84 -36.34 -48.14
C ASP A 645 -18.75 -35.69 -47.25
N SER A 646 -18.38 -36.35 -46.14
CA SER A 646 -17.39 -35.80 -45.21
C SER A 646 -15.98 -35.71 -45.83
N PHE A 647 -15.43 -34.49 -45.88
CA PHE A 647 -14.04 -34.25 -46.25
C PHE A 647 -13.04 -34.83 -45.23
N PRO A 648 -11.79 -35.11 -45.64
CA PRO A 648 -10.73 -35.53 -44.74
C PRO A 648 -10.22 -34.41 -43.82
N LYS A 649 -9.84 -34.78 -42.59
CA LYS A 649 -9.21 -33.91 -41.58
C LYS A 649 -7.85 -33.41 -42.04
N ILE A 650 -7.57 -32.12 -41.81
CA ILE A 650 -6.26 -31.50 -42.04
C ILE A 650 -5.39 -31.67 -40.79
N ILE A 651 -4.11 -32.01 -40.98
CA ILE A 651 -3.11 -32.06 -39.90
C ILE A 651 -1.95 -31.16 -40.30
N MET A 652 -1.54 -30.28 -39.38
CA MET A 652 -0.45 -29.31 -39.54
C MET A 652 0.30 -29.14 -38.21
N ASN A 653 1.44 -28.46 -38.22
CA ASN A 653 2.12 -28.04 -36.99
C ASN A 653 1.67 -26.63 -36.61
N GLU A 654 1.88 -26.22 -35.36
CA GLU A 654 1.89 -24.80 -35.01
C GLU A 654 3.08 -24.07 -35.65
N ASP A 655 2.99 -22.74 -35.71
CA ASP A 655 3.92 -21.77 -36.34
C ASP A 655 4.23 -21.95 -37.85
N GLU A 656 3.93 -23.09 -38.47
CA GLU A 656 4.15 -23.37 -39.89
C GLU A 656 2.85 -23.31 -40.73
N PRO A 657 2.80 -22.53 -41.82
CA PRO A 657 1.60 -22.38 -42.64
C PRO A 657 1.35 -23.60 -43.55
N TYR A 658 0.10 -24.07 -43.61
CA TYR A 658 -0.34 -25.18 -44.44
C TYR A 658 -0.93 -24.70 -45.78
N SER A 659 -0.72 -25.46 -46.86
CA SER A 659 -1.27 -25.13 -48.20
C SER A 659 -2.30 -26.16 -48.66
N LEU A 660 -3.49 -25.69 -49.01
CA LEU A 660 -4.68 -26.48 -49.33
C LEU A 660 -5.10 -26.29 -50.80
N ASN A 661 -5.38 -27.40 -51.48
CA ASN A 661 -5.87 -27.45 -52.87
C ASN A 661 -7.27 -28.07 -52.93
N VAL A 662 -8.28 -27.28 -53.31
CA VAL A 662 -9.68 -27.75 -53.37
C VAL A 662 -9.94 -28.79 -54.47
N ALA A 663 -9.03 -28.99 -55.42
CA ALA A 663 -9.17 -30.04 -56.42
C ALA A 663 -9.08 -31.46 -55.82
N ASP A 664 -8.47 -31.60 -54.64
CA ASP A 664 -8.34 -32.88 -53.94
C ASP A 664 -9.64 -33.27 -53.18
N TRP A 665 -10.69 -32.44 -53.27
CA TRP A 665 -12.00 -32.64 -52.63
C TRP A 665 -13.13 -33.04 -53.59
N TYR A 666 -12.90 -33.09 -54.91
CA TYR A 666 -13.96 -33.42 -55.89
C TYR A 666 -14.53 -34.84 -55.77
N GLU A 667 -13.88 -35.77 -55.05
CA GLU A 667 -14.36 -37.14 -54.85
C GLU A 667 -15.38 -37.30 -53.70
N TYR A 668 -15.63 -36.25 -52.92
CA TYR A 668 -16.55 -36.24 -51.75
C TYR A 668 -17.84 -35.44 -52.02
N ILE A 669 -18.24 -35.28 -53.28
CA ILE A 669 -19.40 -34.46 -53.68
C ILE A 669 -20.26 -35.26 -54.66
N SER A 670 -21.58 -35.14 -54.56
CA SER A 670 -22.54 -35.76 -55.50
C SER A 670 -23.72 -34.84 -55.79
N ASP A 671 -24.21 -34.85 -57.02
CA ASP A 671 -25.36 -34.06 -57.45
C ASP A 671 -26.35 -34.99 -58.18
N PRO A 672 -27.66 -35.00 -57.84
CA PRO A 672 -28.65 -35.80 -58.52
C PRO A 672 -28.83 -35.44 -60.01
N ASP A 673 -28.65 -34.17 -60.37
CA ASP A 673 -29.07 -33.59 -61.66
C ASP A 673 -27.95 -32.84 -62.44
N ASP A 674 -26.79 -32.54 -61.82
CA ASP A 674 -25.71 -31.71 -62.39
C ASP A 674 -24.27 -32.32 -62.34
N ASP A 675 -23.24 -31.59 -62.83
CA ASP A 675 -21.83 -32.07 -62.90
C ASP A 675 -20.81 -31.19 -62.14
N TYR A 676 -19.82 -31.86 -61.53
CA TYR A 676 -18.83 -31.30 -60.59
C TYR A 676 -17.98 -30.16 -61.14
N ASN A 677 -17.69 -30.16 -62.45
CA ASN A 677 -16.87 -29.13 -63.09
C ASN A 677 -17.55 -27.75 -63.13
N SER A 678 -18.81 -27.65 -62.70
CA SER A 678 -19.57 -26.40 -62.60
C SER A 678 -19.61 -25.79 -61.18
N LEU A 679 -19.08 -26.48 -60.17
CA LEU A 679 -19.20 -26.09 -58.76
C LEU A 679 -18.22 -24.97 -58.34
N ILE A 680 -18.67 -24.11 -57.43
CA ILE A 680 -17.89 -22.99 -56.88
C ILE A 680 -17.68 -23.17 -55.37
N PHE A 681 -16.43 -22.98 -54.91
CA PHE A 681 -16.02 -23.13 -53.52
C PHE A 681 -15.69 -21.78 -52.85
N SER A 682 -16.13 -21.62 -51.60
CA SER A 682 -15.61 -20.59 -50.67
C SER A 682 -15.33 -21.20 -49.30
N ILE A 683 -14.20 -20.82 -48.70
CA ILE A 683 -13.73 -21.33 -47.39
C ILE A 683 -13.58 -20.15 -46.42
N SER A 684 -13.95 -20.35 -45.16
CA SER A 684 -13.75 -19.39 -44.06
C SER A 684 -13.38 -20.11 -42.75
N ASN A 685 -12.60 -19.44 -41.88
CA ASN A 685 -12.32 -19.92 -40.52
C ASN A 685 -13.55 -19.81 -39.62
N ASN A 686 -13.70 -20.77 -38.69
CA ASN A 686 -14.79 -20.80 -37.72
C ASN A 686 -14.40 -20.26 -36.33
N ASP A 687 -13.12 -20.01 -36.10
CA ASP A 687 -12.53 -19.65 -34.82
C ASP A 687 -11.36 -18.64 -34.98
N ASN A 688 -10.72 -18.28 -33.86
CA ASN A 688 -9.57 -17.36 -33.80
C ASN A 688 -8.21 -18.11 -33.69
N TYR A 689 -8.18 -19.41 -33.99
CA TYR A 689 -7.00 -20.27 -33.89
C TYR A 689 -6.34 -20.52 -35.24
N VAL A 690 -7.08 -20.38 -36.34
CA VAL A 690 -6.54 -20.37 -37.71
C VAL A 690 -7.05 -19.16 -38.50
N SER A 691 -6.24 -18.71 -39.45
CA SER A 691 -6.63 -17.75 -40.48
C SER A 691 -6.43 -18.35 -41.87
N VAL A 692 -7.24 -17.93 -42.86
CA VAL A 692 -7.22 -18.49 -44.22
C VAL A 692 -7.06 -17.40 -45.26
N GLU A 693 -6.00 -17.48 -46.06
CA GLU A 693 -5.75 -16.61 -47.20
C GLU A 693 -5.99 -17.36 -48.51
N LYS A 694 -6.50 -16.67 -49.55
CA LYS A 694 -6.72 -17.25 -50.87
C LYS A 694 -5.61 -16.86 -51.84
N ASN A 695 -4.93 -17.85 -52.40
CA ASN A 695 -3.82 -17.65 -53.32
C ASN A 695 -4.29 -17.35 -54.75
N SER A 696 -3.41 -16.76 -55.55
CA SER A 696 -3.70 -16.32 -56.93
C SER A 696 -3.79 -17.46 -57.95
N ASP A 697 -3.44 -18.68 -57.56
CA ASP A 697 -3.51 -19.92 -58.35
C ASP A 697 -4.75 -20.78 -58.04
N SER A 698 -5.64 -20.31 -57.16
CA SER A 698 -6.83 -21.00 -56.63
C SER A 698 -6.58 -22.02 -55.50
N THR A 699 -5.36 -22.10 -54.97
CA THR A 699 -5.11 -22.73 -53.67
C THR A 699 -5.47 -21.79 -52.50
N PHE A 700 -5.45 -22.31 -51.28
CA PHE A 700 -5.60 -21.54 -50.04
C PHE A 700 -4.41 -21.80 -49.12
N THR A 701 -4.08 -20.84 -48.27
CA THR A 701 -3.06 -20.95 -47.21
C THR A 701 -3.76 -20.84 -45.86
N ILE A 702 -3.51 -21.80 -44.97
CA ILE A 702 -4.02 -21.82 -43.60
C ILE A 702 -2.84 -21.49 -42.68
N ILE A 703 -2.97 -20.45 -41.86
CA ILE A 703 -1.92 -20.00 -40.94
C ILE A 703 -2.45 -20.21 -39.51
N PRO A 704 -1.75 -20.99 -38.66
CA PRO A 704 -2.14 -21.18 -37.28
C PRO A 704 -1.85 -19.91 -36.48
N LYS A 705 -2.54 -19.73 -35.37
CA LYS A 705 -2.13 -18.78 -34.34
C LYS A 705 -0.84 -19.31 -33.69
N ALA A 706 0.13 -18.43 -33.45
CA ALA A 706 1.38 -18.80 -32.80
C ALA A 706 1.15 -19.36 -31.38
N ASN A 707 1.96 -20.36 -31.00
CA ASN A 707 1.84 -21.12 -29.74
C ASN A 707 0.39 -21.58 -29.47
N TYR A 708 -0.21 -22.27 -30.44
CA TYR A 708 -1.51 -22.91 -30.30
C TYR A 708 -1.55 -24.27 -31.01
N TYR A 709 -1.46 -25.32 -30.22
CA TYR A 709 -1.78 -26.69 -30.58
C TYR A 709 -3.24 -27.04 -30.18
N GLY A 710 -3.88 -27.93 -30.92
CA GLY A 710 -5.26 -28.35 -30.65
C GLY A 710 -6.14 -28.56 -31.87
N ALA A 711 -7.46 -28.57 -31.66
CA ALA A 711 -8.46 -28.79 -32.70
C ALA A 711 -9.14 -27.48 -33.13
N SER A 712 -9.26 -27.27 -34.44
CA SER A 712 -9.86 -26.09 -35.08
C SER A 712 -10.76 -26.53 -36.24
N SER A 713 -11.53 -25.63 -36.87
CA SER A 713 -12.30 -25.96 -38.07
C SER A 713 -12.51 -24.81 -39.06
N LEU A 714 -12.77 -25.19 -40.32
CA LEU A 714 -13.17 -24.29 -41.40
C LEU A 714 -14.58 -24.64 -41.90
N THR A 715 -15.37 -23.63 -42.29
CA THR A 715 -16.59 -23.83 -43.09
C THR A 715 -16.22 -23.81 -44.57
N VAL A 716 -16.77 -24.75 -45.34
CA VAL A 716 -16.66 -24.85 -46.79
C VAL A 716 -18.07 -24.78 -47.39
N VAL A 717 -18.31 -23.83 -48.29
CA VAL A 717 -19.57 -23.71 -49.03
C VAL A 717 -19.35 -24.05 -50.49
N ILE A 718 -20.23 -24.89 -51.04
CA ILE A 718 -20.20 -25.43 -52.39
C ILE A 718 -21.52 -25.08 -53.08
N LYS A 719 -21.45 -24.58 -54.31
CA LYS A 719 -22.61 -24.04 -55.05
C LYS A 719 -22.67 -24.52 -56.50
N ASP A 720 -23.86 -24.91 -56.95
CA ASP A 720 -24.22 -25.21 -58.34
C ASP A 720 -24.78 -23.95 -59.08
N LYS A 721 -25.59 -24.13 -60.12
CA LYS A 721 -26.22 -23.02 -60.88
C LYS A 721 -27.32 -22.26 -60.12
N SER A 722 -27.96 -22.86 -59.13
CA SER A 722 -29.18 -22.40 -58.45
C SER A 722 -29.03 -22.40 -56.93
N ASP A 723 -28.66 -23.54 -56.35
CA ASP A 723 -28.69 -23.89 -54.92
C ASP A 723 -27.26 -24.12 -54.39
N SER A 724 -27.11 -24.48 -53.12
CA SER A 724 -25.81 -24.60 -52.46
C SER A 724 -25.88 -25.34 -51.12
N VAL A 725 -24.78 -26.01 -50.78
CA VAL A 725 -24.60 -26.82 -49.58
C VAL A 725 -23.32 -26.40 -48.84
N SER A 726 -23.34 -26.48 -47.52
CA SER A 726 -22.22 -26.06 -46.65
C SER A 726 -21.87 -27.15 -45.65
N THR A 727 -20.58 -27.39 -45.45
CA THR A 727 -20.05 -28.39 -44.50
C THR A 727 -18.81 -27.84 -43.77
N ASN A 728 -18.36 -28.53 -42.73
CA ASN A 728 -17.17 -28.19 -41.96
C ASN A 728 -16.01 -29.16 -42.22
N VAL A 729 -14.78 -28.68 -42.10
CA VAL A 729 -13.54 -29.46 -42.16
C VAL A 729 -12.79 -29.29 -40.85
N GLU A 730 -12.42 -30.40 -40.22
CA GLU A 730 -11.61 -30.42 -39.00
C GLU A 730 -10.12 -30.16 -39.31
N ILE A 731 -9.46 -29.42 -38.42
CA ILE A 731 -8.00 -29.20 -38.37
C ILE A 731 -7.48 -29.71 -37.03
N GLU A 732 -6.31 -30.35 -37.05
CA GLU A 732 -5.50 -30.69 -35.88
C GLU A 732 -4.11 -30.08 -36.02
N ILE A 733 -3.75 -29.24 -35.05
CA ILE A 733 -2.50 -28.50 -34.98
C ILE A 733 -1.61 -29.20 -33.95
N MET A 734 -0.49 -29.72 -34.42
CA MET A 734 0.50 -30.51 -33.68
C MET A 734 1.53 -29.61 -33.02
N THR A 735 2.03 -30.04 -31.85
CA THR A 735 2.98 -29.27 -31.05
C THR A 735 4.35 -29.09 -31.70
N VAL A 736 4.96 -27.94 -31.45
CA VAL A 736 6.40 -27.65 -31.66
C VAL A 736 6.95 -27.18 -30.32
N ASN A 737 8.15 -27.64 -29.91
CA ASN A 737 8.71 -27.25 -28.61
C ASN A 737 9.44 -25.90 -28.70
N ASP A 738 9.07 -24.98 -27.83
CA ASP A 738 9.67 -23.66 -27.71
C ASP A 738 10.90 -23.67 -26.76
N LEU A 739 11.14 -22.62 -25.99
CA LEU A 739 12.16 -22.58 -24.93
C LEU A 739 11.61 -21.92 -23.64
N PRO A 740 11.88 -22.46 -22.44
CA PRO A 740 11.42 -21.88 -21.18
C PRO A 740 11.83 -20.41 -20.99
N VAL A 741 10.89 -19.56 -20.58
CA VAL A 741 11.09 -18.11 -20.42
C VAL A 741 11.15 -17.73 -18.93
N ILE A 742 12.25 -17.10 -18.51
CA ILE A 742 12.42 -16.55 -17.17
C ILE A 742 11.62 -15.25 -17.03
N LYS A 743 10.87 -15.10 -15.93
CA LYS A 743 10.02 -13.95 -15.62
C LYS A 743 10.50 -13.12 -14.43
N ASN A 744 10.75 -13.76 -13.28
CA ASN A 744 10.88 -13.08 -11.99
C ASN A 744 12.18 -13.48 -11.25
N LEU A 745 13.35 -13.17 -11.82
CA LEU A 745 14.63 -13.51 -11.20
C LEU A 745 15.27 -12.28 -10.53
N ILE A 746 15.35 -12.28 -9.20
CA ILE A 746 15.98 -11.21 -8.42
C ILE A 746 17.49 -11.19 -8.74
N PRO A 747 18.09 -10.04 -9.14
CA PRO A 747 19.49 -10.00 -9.58
C PRO A 747 20.50 -10.16 -8.44
N VAL A 748 20.16 -9.73 -7.22
CA VAL A 748 21.01 -9.78 -6.02
C VAL A 748 20.20 -10.28 -4.84
N PHE A 749 20.76 -11.18 -4.04
CA PHE A 749 20.11 -11.77 -2.85
C PHE A 749 21.11 -11.89 -1.70
N ALA A 750 20.73 -11.57 -0.45
CA ALA A 750 21.66 -11.55 0.68
C ALA A 750 21.15 -12.39 1.87
N PHE A 751 22.05 -13.07 2.59
CA PHE A 751 21.72 -13.74 3.85
C PHE A 751 22.93 -13.91 4.77
N SER A 752 22.69 -14.04 6.07
CA SER A 752 23.76 -14.23 7.08
C SER A 752 24.19 -15.70 7.19
N ASN A 753 25.50 -15.93 7.29
CA ASN A 753 26.05 -17.25 7.60
C ASN A 753 25.47 -17.78 8.93
N GLY A 754 25.19 -19.09 9.00
CA GLY A 754 24.50 -19.75 10.12
C GLY A 754 22.98 -19.67 10.05
N LYS A 755 22.40 -18.97 9.07
CA LYS A 755 20.97 -19.01 8.74
C LYS A 755 20.73 -19.81 7.45
N THR A 756 19.55 -20.41 7.36
CA THR A 756 19.00 -20.95 6.10
C THR A 756 18.17 -19.87 5.44
N ALA A 757 18.52 -19.47 4.22
CA ALA A 757 17.66 -18.68 3.35
C ALA A 757 16.78 -19.60 2.48
N ILE A 758 15.65 -19.10 2.00
CA ILE A 758 14.71 -19.87 1.17
C ILE A 758 14.24 -18.99 0.01
N LEU A 759 14.47 -19.43 -1.23
CA LEU A 759 13.88 -18.84 -2.42
C LEU A 759 12.70 -19.70 -2.88
N ASN A 760 11.62 -19.08 -3.34
CA ASN A 760 10.54 -19.77 -4.03
C ASN A 760 10.76 -19.68 -5.54
N LEU A 761 10.81 -20.83 -6.22
CA LEU A 761 11.06 -20.94 -7.66
C LEU A 761 9.80 -21.30 -8.46
N SER A 762 8.65 -21.51 -7.81
CA SER A 762 7.42 -21.98 -8.45
C SER A 762 6.76 -20.98 -9.43
N SER A 763 7.36 -19.81 -9.66
CA SER A 763 6.86 -18.74 -10.53
C SER A 763 7.97 -17.95 -11.25
N ILE A 764 9.22 -18.42 -11.21
CA ILE A 764 10.36 -17.67 -11.79
C ILE A 764 10.55 -17.91 -13.29
N ALA A 765 10.02 -19.00 -13.84
CA ALA A 765 10.05 -19.33 -15.26
C ALA A 765 8.75 -20.06 -15.66
N THR A 766 8.39 -19.98 -16.93
CA THR A 766 7.26 -20.71 -17.53
C THR A 766 7.60 -21.14 -18.95
N ASP A 767 6.96 -22.19 -19.44
CA ASP A 767 7.10 -22.70 -20.79
C ASP A 767 5.73 -22.74 -21.49
N ALA A 768 5.69 -22.85 -22.82
CA ALA A 768 4.45 -22.78 -23.59
C ALA A 768 3.76 -24.15 -23.73
N GLU A 769 4.55 -25.23 -23.84
CA GLU A 769 4.04 -26.61 -23.93
C GLU A 769 4.13 -27.34 -22.58
N THR A 770 5.14 -27.03 -21.77
CA THR A 770 5.44 -27.70 -20.49
C THR A 770 4.82 -26.94 -19.31
N PRO A 771 3.90 -27.55 -18.53
CA PRO A 771 3.40 -26.93 -17.30
C PRO A 771 4.54 -26.60 -16.31
N ASP A 772 4.51 -25.41 -15.72
CA ASP A 772 5.56 -24.88 -14.81
C ASP A 772 6.02 -25.85 -13.71
N SER A 773 5.12 -26.74 -13.26
CA SER A 773 5.37 -27.76 -12.24
C SER A 773 6.18 -28.99 -12.71
N LEU A 774 6.45 -29.10 -14.01
CA LEU A 774 7.30 -30.14 -14.62
C LEU A 774 8.68 -29.61 -15.05
N LEU A 775 8.91 -28.29 -15.02
CA LEU A 775 10.19 -27.69 -15.38
C LEU A 775 11.33 -28.15 -14.45
N ILE A 776 12.46 -28.50 -15.06
CA ILE A 776 13.62 -29.09 -14.38
C ILE A 776 14.64 -28.00 -14.06
N TYR A 777 14.83 -27.72 -12.77
CA TYR A 777 15.77 -26.73 -12.27
C TYR A 777 17.12 -27.35 -11.91
N THR A 778 18.19 -26.90 -12.57
CA THR A 778 19.58 -27.30 -12.30
C THR A 778 20.41 -26.10 -11.87
N PHE A 779 21.26 -26.27 -10.85
CA PHE A 779 21.97 -25.18 -10.18
C PHE A 779 23.49 -25.33 -10.27
N TYR A 780 24.18 -24.26 -10.63
CA TYR A 780 25.65 -24.19 -10.67
C TYR A 780 26.16 -23.01 -9.84
N PHE A 781 27.14 -23.26 -8.97
CA PHE A 781 27.73 -22.30 -8.04
C PHE A 781 29.14 -22.78 -7.65
N GLU A 782 29.94 -21.94 -6.96
CA GLU A 782 31.26 -22.36 -6.50
C GLU A 782 31.17 -23.49 -5.43
N PRO A 783 31.81 -24.67 -5.61
CA PRO A 783 31.55 -25.84 -4.77
C PRO A 783 31.83 -25.70 -3.27
N ASP A 784 32.55 -24.65 -2.85
CA ASP A 784 32.96 -24.42 -1.46
C ASP A 784 32.28 -23.22 -0.76
N SER A 785 31.32 -22.54 -1.40
CA SER A 785 30.61 -21.38 -0.84
C SER A 785 29.27 -21.71 -0.19
N LEU A 786 28.44 -22.52 -0.87
CA LEU A 786 27.05 -22.79 -0.48
C LEU A 786 26.76 -24.29 -0.26
N LEU A 787 25.69 -24.53 0.48
CA LEU A 787 24.97 -25.81 0.59
C LEU A 787 23.52 -25.55 0.18
N ILE A 788 23.12 -26.11 -0.96
CA ILE A 788 21.78 -25.94 -1.52
C ILE A 788 20.93 -27.21 -1.35
N ASN A 789 19.62 -27.04 -1.18
CA ASN A 789 18.65 -28.13 -1.19
C ASN A 789 17.36 -27.66 -1.88
N TYR A 790 17.01 -28.25 -3.02
CA TYR A 790 15.79 -27.94 -3.76
C TYR A 790 14.72 -29.01 -3.49
N ASP A 791 13.56 -28.60 -2.98
CA ASP A 791 12.38 -29.47 -2.89
C ASP A 791 11.46 -29.25 -4.09
N SER A 792 11.58 -30.13 -5.08
CA SER A 792 10.76 -30.12 -6.29
C SER A 792 9.26 -30.37 -6.07
N LYS A 793 8.81 -30.66 -4.84
CA LYS A 793 7.37 -30.74 -4.51
C LYS A 793 6.78 -29.42 -4.02
N THR A 794 7.61 -28.52 -3.51
CA THR A 794 7.18 -27.21 -2.98
C THR A 794 7.75 -26.04 -3.76
N GLY A 795 8.65 -26.28 -4.72
CA GLY A 795 9.33 -25.24 -5.50
C GLY A 795 10.37 -24.46 -4.69
N LYS A 796 10.69 -24.89 -3.46
CA LYS A 796 11.54 -24.12 -2.54
C LYS A 796 13.00 -24.55 -2.62
N LEU A 797 13.88 -23.58 -2.84
CA LEU A 797 15.33 -23.72 -2.80
C LEU A 797 15.86 -23.19 -1.46
N SER A 798 16.27 -24.07 -0.57
CA SER A 798 16.97 -23.70 0.66
C SER A 798 18.46 -23.48 0.39
N LEU A 799 18.98 -22.33 0.79
CA LEU A 799 20.39 -21.94 0.70
C LEU A 799 21.00 -21.85 2.11
N ASN A 800 22.22 -22.36 2.28
CA ASN A 800 23.01 -22.22 3.50
C ASN A 800 24.47 -21.90 3.13
N ALA A 801 25.18 -21.18 3.99
CA ALA A 801 26.63 -21.00 3.84
C ALA A 801 27.38 -22.31 4.16
N LYS A 802 28.42 -22.63 3.40
CA LYS A 802 29.23 -23.83 3.60
C LYS A 802 30.32 -23.58 4.64
N GLY A 803 30.04 -23.91 5.91
CA GLY A 803 30.93 -23.54 7.01
C GLY A 803 31.04 -22.02 7.11
N ASN A 804 32.21 -21.47 7.44
CA ASN A 804 32.41 -20.03 7.69
C ASN A 804 32.58 -19.19 6.40
N PHE A 805 31.97 -19.58 5.27
CA PHE A 805 32.03 -18.79 4.03
C PHE A 805 31.32 -17.43 4.18
N THR A 806 31.94 -16.37 3.69
CA THR A 806 31.39 -15.00 3.65
C THR A 806 31.90 -14.28 2.41
N GLY A 807 31.05 -13.51 1.74
CA GLY A 807 31.36 -12.83 0.48
C GLY A 807 30.32 -13.15 -0.60
N ASP A 808 30.59 -12.65 -1.80
CA ASP A 808 29.69 -12.76 -2.94
C ASP A 808 29.94 -14.07 -3.72
N VAL A 809 28.88 -14.71 -4.21
CA VAL A 809 28.93 -15.91 -5.06
C VAL A 809 27.81 -15.86 -6.10
N ASP A 810 28.14 -16.21 -7.34
CA ASP A 810 27.16 -16.35 -8.41
C ASP A 810 26.45 -17.73 -8.36
N LEU A 811 25.12 -17.72 -8.35
CA LEU A 811 24.27 -18.88 -8.59
C LEU A 811 23.68 -18.78 -10.01
N ILE A 812 24.04 -19.72 -10.86
CA ILE A 812 23.44 -19.91 -12.18
C ILE A 812 22.29 -20.93 -12.03
N VAL A 813 21.10 -20.54 -12.48
CA VAL A 813 19.91 -21.38 -12.53
C VAL A 813 19.65 -21.72 -13.99
N ARG A 814 19.77 -22.99 -14.35
CA ARG A 814 19.31 -23.54 -15.63
C ARG A 814 17.92 -24.12 -15.46
N ILE A 815 17.00 -23.74 -16.34
CA ILE A 815 15.67 -24.35 -16.49
C ILE A 815 15.69 -25.19 -17.77
N GLU A 816 15.13 -26.39 -17.70
CA GLU A 816 14.98 -27.33 -18.82
C GLU A 816 13.52 -27.83 -18.88
N ASP A 817 12.94 -27.88 -20.07
CA ASP A 817 11.61 -28.45 -20.32
C ASP A 817 11.61 -29.99 -20.40
N GLU A 818 10.45 -30.63 -20.64
CA GLU A 818 10.39 -32.10 -20.71
C GLU A 818 10.90 -32.70 -22.03
N ASN A 819 11.19 -31.87 -23.05
CA ASN A 819 11.64 -32.26 -24.38
C ASN A 819 13.12 -31.94 -24.65
N GLY A 820 13.76 -31.11 -23.81
CA GLY A 820 15.19 -30.78 -23.80
C GLY A 820 15.56 -29.34 -24.20
N GLY A 821 14.60 -28.42 -24.30
CA GLY A 821 14.88 -26.98 -24.43
C GLY A 821 15.40 -26.39 -23.12
N GLN A 822 16.33 -25.44 -23.19
CA GLN A 822 17.11 -24.95 -22.04
C GLN A 822 17.31 -23.42 -22.05
N THR A 823 17.08 -22.79 -20.90
CA THR A 823 17.36 -21.37 -20.63
C THR A 823 18.14 -21.20 -19.32
N GLU A 824 19.02 -20.20 -19.23
CA GLU A 824 19.83 -19.93 -18.03
C GLU A 824 19.63 -18.50 -17.51
N GLY A 825 19.53 -18.39 -16.17
CA GLY A 825 19.48 -17.14 -15.43
C GLY A 825 20.57 -17.08 -14.35
N LYS A 826 20.82 -15.89 -13.81
CA LYS A 826 21.89 -15.63 -12.84
C LYS A 826 21.38 -14.82 -11.64
N VAL A 827 21.70 -15.27 -10.44
CA VAL A 827 21.49 -14.54 -9.17
C VAL A 827 22.86 -14.32 -8.51
N ALA A 828 23.19 -13.08 -8.15
CA ALA A 828 24.34 -12.80 -7.29
C ALA A 828 23.92 -12.97 -5.82
N ILE A 829 24.64 -13.79 -5.06
CA ILE A 829 24.32 -14.10 -3.66
C ILE A 829 25.41 -13.54 -2.74
N LYS A 830 25.02 -12.71 -1.77
CA LYS A 830 25.91 -12.08 -0.80
C LYS A 830 25.77 -12.74 0.57
N VAL A 831 26.77 -13.53 0.95
CA VAL A 831 26.79 -14.22 2.25
C VAL A 831 27.46 -13.34 3.30
N LEU A 832 26.66 -12.78 4.19
CA LEU A 832 27.13 -11.92 5.29
C LEU A 832 27.73 -12.75 6.43
N PRO A 833 28.62 -12.17 7.27
CA PRO A 833 29.16 -12.85 8.45
C PRO A 833 28.09 -13.41 9.39
N SER A 834 28.41 -14.51 10.07
CA SER A 834 27.54 -15.09 11.08
C SER A 834 27.50 -14.20 12.31
N GLN A 835 26.31 -13.69 12.67
CA GLN A 835 26.12 -13.00 13.94
C GLN A 835 26.52 -13.92 15.11
N LEU A 836 27.24 -13.36 16.10
CA LEU A 836 27.91 -14.13 17.16
C LEU A 836 26.91 -14.78 18.13
N THR A 837 26.52 -16.02 17.85
CA THR A 837 25.73 -16.85 18.78
C THR A 837 26.59 -17.44 19.90
N ASP A 838 27.31 -16.59 20.65
CA ASP A 838 27.92 -16.95 21.93
C ASP A 838 28.02 -15.73 22.87
N ILE A 839 26.87 -15.21 23.29
CA ILE A 839 26.76 -14.26 24.40
C ILE A 839 26.22 -14.99 25.63
N ASN A 840 27.04 -15.87 26.19
CA ASN A 840 26.95 -16.18 27.61
C ASN A 840 27.37 -14.91 28.39
N GLU A 841 26.42 -14.30 29.10
CA GLU A 841 26.59 -13.28 30.15
C GLU A 841 27.65 -12.17 29.93
N ASN A 842 27.17 -10.94 29.67
CA ASN A 842 27.87 -9.68 29.92
C ASN A 842 29.15 -9.40 29.09
N LYS A 843 28.97 -9.02 27.81
CA LYS A 843 29.78 -7.96 27.18
C LYS A 843 29.08 -7.35 25.95
N LEU A 844 28.64 -6.10 26.11
CA LEU A 844 28.43 -5.18 25.00
C LEU A 844 29.80 -4.84 24.34
N PRO A 845 29.82 -4.32 23.10
CA PRO A 845 30.97 -3.57 22.60
C PRO A 845 31.32 -2.45 23.59
N GLU A 846 32.60 -2.34 23.99
CA GLU A 846 32.96 -1.50 25.14
C GLU A 846 32.87 0.01 24.88
N ASP A 847 32.63 0.42 23.63
CA ASP A 847 32.41 1.82 23.24
C ASP A 847 30.96 2.32 23.45
N PHE A 848 30.00 1.44 23.80
CA PHE A 848 28.63 1.82 24.21
C PHE A 848 28.43 1.85 25.75
N ALA A 849 29.50 1.66 26.53
CA ALA A 849 29.42 1.30 27.95
C ALA A 849 29.21 2.47 28.95
N LEU A 850 28.64 3.62 28.53
CA LEU A 850 28.42 4.78 29.42
C LEU A 850 26.96 5.00 29.88
N TYR A 851 25.95 4.34 29.27
CA TYR A 851 24.53 4.63 29.54
C TYR A 851 23.81 3.75 30.59
N GLN A 852 24.52 2.86 31.30
CA GLN A 852 23.92 1.95 32.31
C GLN A 852 24.19 2.31 33.79
N ASN A 853 24.27 3.60 34.15
CA ASN A 853 24.49 4.03 35.54
C ASN A 853 23.46 5.05 36.10
N TYR A 854 22.24 5.06 35.56
CA TYR A 854 21.07 5.65 36.24
C TYR A 854 19.96 4.60 36.44
N PRO A 855 19.23 4.63 37.57
CA PRO A 855 18.35 3.53 37.95
C PRO A 855 17.06 3.51 37.13
N ASN A 856 16.79 2.38 36.48
CA ASN A 856 15.52 2.07 35.80
C ASN A 856 14.31 2.32 36.73
N PRO A 857 13.42 3.28 36.39
CA PRO A 857 12.16 3.46 37.08
C PRO A 857 11.03 2.73 36.33
N PHE A 858 10.20 2.00 37.07
CA PHE A 858 8.94 1.38 36.63
C PHE A 858 9.02 0.05 35.84
N ASN A 859 9.68 -0.96 36.42
CA ASN A 859 9.21 -2.35 36.27
C ASN A 859 7.95 -2.55 37.16
N PRO A 860 6.76 -2.84 36.61
CA PRO A 860 5.52 -2.91 37.38
C PRO A 860 5.27 -4.30 37.99
N SER A 861 6.23 -4.84 38.75
CA SER A 861 6.05 -6.12 39.46
C SER A 861 6.55 -6.10 40.92
N THR A 862 5.64 -6.48 41.83
CA THR A 862 5.84 -6.70 43.28
C THR A 862 6.37 -5.54 44.14
N LEU A 863 5.46 -4.87 44.87
CA LEU A 863 5.73 -4.51 46.27
C LEU A 863 4.44 -4.34 47.09
N ILE A 864 3.86 -5.46 47.53
CA ILE A 864 2.97 -5.48 48.70
C ILE A 864 3.84 -5.70 49.93
N SER A 865 3.92 -4.72 50.82
CA SER A 865 4.48 -4.91 52.16
C SER A 865 3.61 -4.21 53.20
N TYR A 866 3.08 -4.98 54.16
CA TYR A 866 2.42 -4.43 55.34
C TYR A 866 3.45 -3.83 56.30
N SER A 867 3.07 -2.75 56.96
CA SER A 867 3.87 -2.11 58.01
C SER A 867 4.05 -3.01 59.25
N ILE A 868 5.28 -3.19 59.71
CA ILE A 868 5.83 -2.58 60.93
C ILE A 868 7.35 -2.49 60.79
#